data_AF-A0A6G0RP15-F1
#
_entry.id   AF-A0A6G0RP15-F1
#
_cell.length_a   1.000
_cell.length_b   1.000
_cell.length_c   1.000
_cell.angle_alpha   90.00
_cell.angle_beta   90.00
_cell.angle_gamma   90.00
#
_symmetry.space_group_name_H-M   'P 1'
#
loop_
_entity.id
_entity.type
_entity.pdbx_description
1 polymer ?
#
loop_
_entity_poly.entity_id
_entity_poly.type
_entity_poly.pdbx_seq_one_letter_code
_entity_poly.pdbx_strand_id
1 'polypeptide(L)'
;MSLVNGVCTCDGGRTEVSAGVCQCIGGQELVDGVCECPPRQSLVNGVCSCPQGEHYEGGLCVPTCYWKENNAGLACAWSDPTKDYLKLKEDCKVNSPVPKDTYVNDRRTNENDAAETNPVVSITATRDGDLVGVTHKASWKDYALTPDTLENEVTFSSFGVFDLSLTATNYRYPATCTGCIAVVDDFPPTAKDQCKTTNDQATPVLYSTANLDDAIAEEAKFTAFYSPDNVLNNGAYDSATGANERCDDSSASMQEFFAASPSQLASVATTCFDADFVTDLLDGVPSASPLSLTDLERNTLQCTRCCTKSITLQEYYYDYQCGTALQDTEKKTASSDSCSFGYCLKMPASTLVTVTAGITETADEKTSVTIAGLPTPITPGSKDIHRSITCTSFSQGCTYTPTLGELFEHSSNWGVSVPDTYNVDDFVFWRYSVGTESWNSWDDSALLSFTEPETAVYVEAWTHCGQVLMDSFTVVLHPHSSRDICSGFNDLWSELTAFPRTVESHICAYPDSDFVLMQFSYDNELHSGLTHDEGTVQGKYTDVNCYVTLAESGAVDTATEGQVPLSWTPGANGHTQVTKDLALELVHDPETSENTDVRVKCDFTFTYFDSSTKVETCPHSFTITACDRPVVETYGEEAVCKAGECLSPSGMPGPFEACQGSVFTTVNSVTQEKTLGGECCDECSKTLVCEPLPESSATGGVQRCVPASAPELLVMALRGEGDWSQASTPSVVVAFLGVSALVAVVALVVVKRRSARATIEDDAYYPLLGERWGS
;
A
#
# COMPACT_ATOMS: atom_id res chain seq x y z
N MET A 1 -38.33 -40.34 -64.25
CA MET A 1 -38.35 -41.51 -65.14
C MET A 1 -38.28 -40.97 -66.55
N SER A 2 -37.23 -41.28 -67.30
CA SER A 2 -36.98 -40.75 -68.64
C SER A 2 -37.10 -41.83 -69.72
N LEU A 3 -37.34 -41.43 -70.97
CA LEU A 3 -37.51 -42.34 -72.11
C LEU A 3 -36.18 -42.49 -72.86
N VAL A 4 -35.30 -43.36 -72.38
CA VAL A 4 -34.01 -43.64 -73.02
C VAL A 4 -34.19 -44.73 -74.08
N ASN A 5 -33.84 -44.44 -75.34
CA ASN A 5 -33.95 -45.36 -76.48
C ASN A 5 -35.35 -46.01 -76.67
N GLY A 6 -36.42 -45.34 -76.23
CA GLY A 6 -37.79 -45.83 -76.33
C GLY A 6 -38.26 -46.74 -75.18
N VAL A 7 -37.45 -46.92 -74.14
CA VAL A 7 -37.82 -47.62 -72.89
C VAL A 7 -37.82 -46.61 -71.74
N CYS A 8 -38.81 -46.69 -70.84
CA CYS A 8 -38.84 -45.87 -69.65
C CYS A 8 -37.87 -46.41 -68.60
N THR A 9 -36.97 -45.57 -68.09
CA THR A 9 -36.00 -45.92 -67.05
C THR A 9 -36.16 -45.05 -65.81
N CYS A 10 -35.87 -45.60 -64.63
CA CYS A 10 -35.78 -44.83 -63.40
C CYS A 10 -34.48 -44.01 -63.38
N ASP A 11 -34.59 -42.72 -63.05
CA ASP A 11 -33.44 -41.78 -63.01
C ASP A 11 -33.15 -41.34 -61.57
N GLY A 12 -31.93 -40.86 -61.34
CA GLY A 12 -31.49 -40.38 -60.03
C GLY A 12 -31.32 -41.49 -58.99
N GLY A 13 -30.71 -42.61 -59.36
CA GLY A 13 -30.43 -43.73 -58.43
C GLY A 13 -31.65 -44.55 -57.98
N ARG A 14 -32.87 -44.15 -58.36
CA ARG A 14 -34.11 -44.88 -58.04
C ARG A 14 -34.15 -46.24 -58.73
N THR A 15 -34.67 -47.25 -58.02
CA THR A 15 -34.95 -48.59 -58.57
C THR A 15 -36.43 -48.72 -58.92
N GLU A 16 -36.75 -49.47 -59.99
CA GLU A 16 -38.14 -49.80 -60.33
C GLU A 16 -38.64 -50.90 -59.40
N VAL A 17 -39.58 -50.57 -58.52
CA VAL A 17 -40.13 -51.50 -57.49
C VAL A 17 -41.42 -52.18 -57.94
N SER A 18 -42.10 -51.60 -58.93
CA SER A 18 -43.19 -52.22 -59.70
C SER A 18 -43.32 -51.48 -61.03
N ALA A 19 -43.96 -52.10 -62.04
CA ALA A 19 -44.00 -51.56 -63.40
C ALA A 19 -44.56 -50.12 -63.43
N GLY A 20 -43.71 -49.16 -63.81
CA GLY A 20 -44.03 -47.73 -63.82
C GLY A 20 -43.85 -46.99 -62.49
N VAL A 21 -43.17 -47.57 -61.48
CA VAL A 21 -42.96 -46.96 -60.15
C VAL A 21 -41.51 -47.05 -59.70
N CYS A 22 -40.86 -45.90 -59.55
CA CYS A 22 -39.46 -45.74 -59.16
C CYS A 22 -39.32 -45.21 -57.72
N GLN A 23 -38.56 -45.87 -56.86
CA GLN A 23 -38.32 -45.44 -55.47
C GLN A 23 -36.84 -45.55 -55.05
N CYS A 24 -36.48 -44.85 -53.97
CA CYS A 24 -35.21 -45.01 -53.26
C CYS A 24 -35.29 -46.22 -52.30
N ILE A 25 -34.14 -46.78 -51.94
CA ILE A 25 -34.03 -48.02 -51.16
C ILE A 25 -33.04 -47.85 -50.00
N GLY A 26 -32.94 -48.83 -49.09
CA GLY A 26 -31.91 -48.83 -48.03
C GLY A 26 -32.03 -47.73 -46.97
N GLY A 27 -33.16 -47.04 -46.87
CA GLY A 27 -33.34 -45.87 -46.01
C GLY A 27 -32.94 -44.53 -46.64
N GLN A 28 -32.60 -44.53 -47.93
CA GLN A 28 -32.30 -43.31 -48.69
C GLN A 28 -33.57 -42.47 -48.95
N GLU A 29 -33.44 -41.16 -48.80
CA GLU A 29 -34.45 -40.17 -49.19
C GLU A 29 -34.18 -39.61 -50.59
N LEU A 30 -35.10 -38.79 -51.11
CA LEU A 30 -35.05 -38.28 -52.48
C LEU A 30 -34.82 -36.76 -52.49
N VAL A 31 -33.57 -36.34 -52.71
CA VAL A 31 -33.14 -34.94 -52.69
C VAL A 31 -32.79 -34.50 -54.11
N ASP A 32 -33.34 -33.37 -54.57
CA ASP A 32 -33.19 -32.79 -55.92
C ASP A 32 -33.29 -33.78 -57.10
N GLY A 33 -34.04 -34.87 -56.88
CA GLY A 33 -34.32 -35.93 -57.85
C GLY A 33 -33.42 -37.16 -57.76
N VAL A 34 -32.41 -37.17 -56.89
CA VAL A 34 -31.45 -38.27 -56.64
C VAL A 34 -31.72 -38.95 -55.29
N CYS A 35 -31.42 -40.26 -55.19
CA CYS A 35 -31.49 -41.00 -53.93
C CYS A 35 -30.21 -40.87 -53.10
N GLU A 36 -30.32 -40.34 -51.89
CA GLU A 36 -29.21 -40.05 -50.98
C GLU A 36 -29.52 -40.54 -49.56
N CYS A 37 -28.51 -40.89 -48.77
CA CYS A 37 -28.75 -41.22 -47.36
C CYS A 37 -29.10 -39.96 -46.54
N PRO A 38 -29.87 -40.09 -45.45
CA PRO A 38 -30.05 -38.99 -44.49
C PRO A 38 -28.71 -38.41 -44.04
N PRO A 39 -28.62 -37.10 -43.76
CA PRO A 39 -27.36 -36.44 -43.43
C PRO A 39 -26.57 -37.15 -42.33
N ARG A 40 -25.25 -37.29 -42.53
CA ARG A 40 -24.29 -38.01 -41.67
C ARG A 40 -24.42 -39.53 -41.63
N GLN A 41 -25.35 -40.16 -42.33
CA GLN A 41 -25.30 -41.62 -42.59
C GLN A 41 -24.56 -41.93 -43.88
N SER A 42 -23.87 -43.07 -43.90
CA SER A 42 -23.23 -43.61 -45.11
C SER A 42 -23.90 -44.92 -45.55
N LEU A 43 -23.93 -45.21 -46.86
CA LEU A 43 -24.61 -46.38 -47.41
C LEU A 43 -23.74 -47.66 -47.26
N VAL A 44 -23.61 -48.15 -46.02
CA VAL A 44 -22.83 -49.34 -45.71
C VAL A 44 -23.63 -50.59 -46.08
N ASN A 45 -23.10 -51.40 -47.00
CA ASN A 45 -23.75 -52.65 -47.48
C ASN A 45 -25.18 -52.47 -48.01
N GLY A 46 -25.53 -51.30 -48.53
CA GLY A 46 -26.86 -51.02 -49.13
C GLY A 46 -27.93 -50.56 -48.13
N VAL A 47 -27.56 -50.24 -46.89
CA VAL A 47 -28.43 -49.58 -45.91
C VAL A 47 -27.70 -48.35 -45.35
N CYS A 48 -28.42 -47.25 -45.15
CA CYS A 48 -27.85 -46.06 -44.51
C CYS A 48 -27.54 -46.38 -43.04
N SER A 49 -26.31 -46.12 -42.60
CA SER A 49 -25.80 -46.54 -41.29
C SER A 49 -24.73 -45.60 -40.76
N CYS A 50 -24.55 -45.66 -39.44
CA CYS A 50 -23.58 -44.87 -38.71
C CYS A 50 -22.18 -45.51 -38.76
N PRO A 51 -21.10 -44.71 -38.62
CA PRO A 51 -19.72 -45.20 -38.47
C PRO A 51 -19.51 -46.20 -37.32
N GLN A 52 -18.32 -46.83 -37.31
CA GLN A 52 -17.99 -47.83 -36.30
C GLN A 52 -17.73 -47.18 -34.93
N GLY A 53 -18.59 -47.48 -33.95
CA GLY A 53 -18.56 -46.88 -32.62
C GLY A 53 -19.78 -46.01 -32.29
N GLU A 54 -20.73 -45.84 -33.21
CA GLU A 54 -21.87 -44.93 -33.05
C GLU A 54 -23.23 -45.63 -32.86
N HIS A 55 -24.14 -45.05 -32.08
CA HIS A 55 -25.60 -45.30 -32.08
C HIS A 55 -26.34 -44.22 -32.89
N TYR A 56 -27.68 -44.16 -32.79
CA TYR A 56 -28.52 -43.22 -33.56
C TYR A 56 -29.66 -42.67 -32.70
N GLU A 57 -29.85 -41.35 -32.71
CA GLU A 57 -30.75 -40.61 -31.81
C GLU A 57 -31.20 -39.30 -32.45
N GLY A 58 -32.47 -38.89 -32.23
CA GLY A 58 -33.01 -37.61 -32.71
C GLY A 58 -33.09 -37.40 -34.24
N GLY A 59 -32.54 -38.30 -35.06
CA GLY A 59 -32.36 -38.14 -36.50
C GLY A 59 -30.90 -38.18 -36.97
N LEU A 60 -29.93 -38.28 -36.06
CA LEU A 60 -28.49 -38.29 -36.32
C LEU A 60 -27.81 -39.52 -35.71
N CYS A 61 -26.62 -39.85 -36.21
CA CYS A 61 -25.72 -40.76 -35.54
C CYS A 61 -25.00 -40.07 -34.37
N VAL A 62 -24.79 -40.81 -33.27
CA VAL A 62 -24.25 -40.32 -31.99
C VAL A 62 -23.50 -41.46 -31.27
N PRO A 63 -22.20 -41.34 -30.99
CA PRO A 63 -21.43 -42.38 -30.31
C PRO A 63 -21.30 -42.25 -28.78
N THR A 64 -20.71 -43.32 -28.25
CA THR A 64 -19.91 -43.47 -27.03
C THR A 64 -20.59 -43.58 -25.66
N CYS A 65 -20.04 -44.49 -24.86
CA CYS A 65 -20.19 -44.54 -23.41
C CYS A 65 -19.32 -43.45 -22.80
N TYR A 66 -19.93 -42.46 -22.16
CA TYR A 66 -19.22 -41.35 -21.51
C TYR A 66 -19.05 -41.56 -20.01
N TRP A 67 -17.95 -41.06 -19.44
CA TRP A 67 -17.68 -41.17 -17.99
C TRP A 67 -18.61 -40.30 -17.12
N LYS A 68 -19.35 -39.38 -17.73
CA LYS A 68 -20.33 -38.49 -17.09
C LYS A 68 -21.49 -38.29 -18.06
N GLU A 69 -22.70 -38.09 -17.52
CA GLU A 69 -23.88 -37.78 -18.34
C GLU A 69 -23.62 -36.55 -19.25
N ASN A 70 -24.09 -36.64 -20.50
CA ASN A 70 -23.91 -35.63 -21.55
C ASN A 70 -22.45 -35.37 -22.02
N ASN A 71 -21.48 -36.23 -21.69
CA ASN A 71 -20.04 -36.01 -21.96
C ASN A 71 -19.50 -34.68 -21.38
N ALA A 72 -20.16 -34.12 -20.36
CA ALA A 72 -19.93 -32.76 -19.88
C ALA A 72 -18.70 -32.61 -18.97
N GLY A 73 -17.62 -33.33 -19.28
CA GLY A 73 -16.31 -33.30 -18.60
C GLY A 73 -16.28 -33.72 -17.13
N LEU A 74 -15.23 -34.40 -16.72
CA LEU A 74 -14.89 -34.48 -15.29
C LEU A 74 -13.89 -33.38 -14.98
N ALA A 75 -14.04 -32.70 -13.85
CA ALA A 75 -13.02 -31.80 -13.33
C ALA A 75 -12.30 -32.54 -12.20
N CYS A 76 -10.97 -32.56 -12.24
CA CYS A 76 -10.11 -32.99 -11.16
C CYS A 76 -9.38 -31.77 -10.62
N ALA A 77 -9.88 -31.28 -9.49
CA ALA A 77 -9.25 -30.25 -8.68
C ALA A 77 -7.97 -30.80 -8.05
N TRP A 78 -6.80 -30.36 -8.53
CA TRP A 78 -5.57 -30.56 -7.79
C TRP A 78 -5.60 -29.65 -6.55
N SER A 79 -5.72 -30.27 -5.38
CA SER A 79 -5.97 -29.60 -4.10
C SER A 79 -4.98 -30.04 -3.00
N ASP A 80 -3.93 -30.77 -3.40
CA ASP A 80 -2.89 -31.31 -2.53
C ASP A 80 -1.51 -31.19 -3.19
N PRO A 81 -0.74 -30.14 -2.84
CA PRO A 81 0.58 -29.85 -3.42
C PRO A 81 1.69 -30.77 -2.88
N THR A 82 1.39 -31.65 -1.92
CA THR A 82 2.37 -32.63 -1.42
C THR A 82 2.50 -33.86 -2.31
N LYS A 83 1.70 -33.92 -3.39
CA LYS A 83 1.71 -35.01 -4.36
C LYS A 83 2.49 -34.65 -5.62
N ASP A 84 3.38 -35.56 -6.03
CA ASP A 84 3.99 -35.55 -7.36
C ASP A 84 2.96 -35.84 -8.49
N TYR A 85 1.80 -36.41 -8.14
CA TYR A 85 0.73 -36.77 -9.07
C TYR A 85 -0.63 -36.99 -8.36
N LEU A 86 -1.73 -36.72 -9.05
CA LEU A 86 -3.07 -37.12 -8.60
C LEU A 86 -3.45 -38.49 -9.11
N LYS A 87 -4.12 -39.29 -8.27
CA LYS A 87 -4.77 -40.54 -8.67
C LYS A 87 -6.21 -40.29 -9.10
N LEU A 88 -6.62 -40.88 -10.23
CA LEU A 88 -7.97 -40.80 -10.78
C LEU A 88 -9.08 -41.09 -9.76
N LYS A 89 -8.92 -42.11 -8.90
CA LYS A 89 -9.94 -42.51 -7.93
C LYS A 89 -9.68 -41.99 -6.52
N GLU A 90 -8.47 -42.16 -6.01
CA GLU A 90 -8.09 -41.73 -4.65
C GLU A 90 -8.14 -40.21 -4.49
N ASP A 91 -7.78 -39.43 -5.51
CA ASP A 91 -7.68 -37.97 -5.44
C ASP A 91 -8.79 -37.26 -6.20
N CYS A 92 -8.90 -37.46 -7.53
CA CYS A 92 -9.96 -36.83 -8.34
C CYS A 92 -11.39 -37.30 -7.97
N LYS A 93 -11.51 -38.33 -7.12
CA LYS A 93 -12.77 -39.02 -6.74
C LYS A 93 -13.56 -39.57 -7.93
N VAL A 94 -12.93 -39.67 -9.10
CA VAL A 94 -13.56 -40.20 -10.31
C VAL A 94 -13.66 -41.71 -10.19
N ASN A 95 -14.89 -42.21 -10.30
CA ASN A 95 -15.14 -43.62 -10.50
C ASN A 95 -15.12 -43.85 -12.01
N SER A 96 -14.27 -44.76 -12.48
CA SER A 96 -14.27 -45.12 -13.89
C SER A 96 -15.52 -45.94 -14.24
N PRO A 97 -16.01 -45.89 -15.50
CA PRO A 97 -17.21 -46.61 -15.91
C PRO A 97 -17.03 -48.13 -15.76
N VAL A 98 -17.62 -48.70 -14.72
CA VAL A 98 -17.43 -50.11 -14.34
C VAL A 98 -17.69 -51.05 -15.52
N PRO A 99 -16.65 -51.66 -16.11
CA PRO A 99 -16.79 -52.56 -17.24
C PRO A 99 -17.51 -53.84 -16.82
N LYS A 100 -18.29 -54.42 -17.76
CA LYS A 100 -19.14 -55.58 -17.50
C LYS A 100 -19.06 -56.55 -18.68
N ASP A 101 -18.38 -57.67 -18.47
CA ASP A 101 -18.32 -58.80 -19.41
C ASP A 101 -18.74 -60.08 -18.66
N THR A 102 -19.72 -60.82 -19.18
CA THR A 102 -20.29 -62.00 -18.51
C THR A 102 -19.42 -63.26 -18.58
N TYR A 103 -18.29 -63.21 -19.28
CA TYR A 103 -17.35 -64.31 -19.44
C TYR A 103 -16.11 -64.16 -18.54
N VAL A 104 -15.68 -62.93 -18.24
CA VAL A 104 -14.43 -62.65 -17.49
C VAL A 104 -14.59 -61.76 -16.23
N ASN A 105 -15.73 -61.09 -16.02
CA ASN A 105 -15.98 -60.23 -14.84
C ASN A 105 -16.43 -61.00 -13.58
N ASP A 106 -15.98 -62.24 -13.40
CA ASP A 106 -16.14 -62.98 -12.16
C ASP A 106 -14.78 -63.35 -11.55
N ARG A 107 -14.76 -63.69 -10.26
CA ARG A 107 -13.53 -63.76 -9.44
C ARG A 107 -12.62 -64.96 -9.75
N ARG A 108 -12.74 -65.56 -10.93
CA ARG A 108 -11.86 -66.62 -11.46
C ARG A 108 -10.59 -66.00 -12.00
N THR A 109 -9.49 -66.76 -12.04
CA THR A 109 -8.28 -66.35 -12.76
C THR A 109 -8.32 -66.84 -14.21
N ASN A 110 -8.06 -65.93 -15.15
CA ASN A 110 -8.00 -66.20 -16.59
C ASN A 110 -6.59 -66.61 -17.03
N GLU A 111 -6.47 -67.11 -18.27
CA GLU A 111 -5.21 -67.60 -18.85
C GLU A 111 -4.10 -66.54 -18.89
N ASN A 112 -4.47 -65.28 -19.13
CA ASN A 112 -3.54 -64.17 -19.34
C ASN A 112 -3.50 -63.15 -18.19
N ASP A 113 -4.18 -63.40 -17.05
CA ASP A 113 -4.19 -62.47 -15.90
C ASP A 113 -2.76 -62.12 -15.45
N ALA A 114 -1.90 -63.15 -15.30
CA ALA A 114 -0.51 -63.02 -14.87
C ALA A 114 0.44 -62.44 -15.94
N ALA A 115 -0.11 -61.97 -17.07
CA ALA A 115 0.63 -61.37 -18.17
C ALA A 115 -0.02 -60.05 -18.67
N GLU A 116 -1.03 -59.52 -17.96
CA GLU A 116 -1.71 -58.25 -18.24
C GLU A 116 -2.04 -58.03 -19.73
N THR A 117 -2.57 -59.09 -20.34
CA THR A 117 -2.99 -59.13 -21.74
C THR A 117 -4.39 -59.74 -21.85
N ASN A 118 -5.06 -59.48 -22.97
CA ASN A 118 -6.49 -59.78 -23.18
C ASN A 118 -6.86 -61.20 -22.68
N PRO A 119 -7.81 -61.36 -21.74
CA PRO A 119 -8.75 -60.36 -21.23
C PRO A 119 -8.13 -59.45 -20.16
N VAL A 120 -8.11 -58.14 -20.42
CA VAL A 120 -7.55 -57.14 -19.50
C VAL A 120 -8.45 -55.90 -19.47
N VAL A 121 -8.62 -55.30 -18.29
CA VAL A 121 -9.17 -53.94 -18.14
C VAL A 121 -7.99 -52.99 -18.20
N SER A 122 -8.06 -52.02 -19.10
CA SER A 122 -7.03 -50.98 -19.22
C SER A 122 -7.65 -49.61 -19.16
N ILE A 123 -6.96 -48.67 -18.51
CA ILE A 123 -7.31 -47.25 -18.53
C ILE A 123 -6.11 -46.51 -19.13
N THR A 124 -6.35 -45.84 -20.25
CA THR A 124 -5.41 -44.91 -20.86
C THR A 124 -5.79 -43.49 -20.49
N ALA A 125 -4.82 -42.67 -20.11
CA ALA A 125 -4.93 -41.22 -20.03
C ALA A 125 -3.99 -40.58 -21.05
N THR A 126 -4.52 -39.74 -21.93
CA THR A 126 -3.76 -39.01 -22.97
C THR A 126 -3.97 -37.52 -22.75
N ARG A 127 -2.90 -36.73 -22.54
CA ARG A 127 -3.01 -35.27 -22.46
C ARG A 127 -3.39 -34.72 -23.83
N ASP A 128 -4.19 -33.65 -23.88
CA ASP A 128 -4.41 -32.93 -25.14
C ASP A 128 -3.06 -32.45 -25.71
N GLY A 129 -2.89 -32.57 -27.02
CA GLY A 129 -1.63 -32.37 -27.73
C GLY A 129 -0.64 -33.56 -27.74
N ASP A 130 -0.74 -34.53 -26.82
CA ASP A 130 0.16 -35.70 -26.79
C ASP A 130 -0.20 -36.76 -27.83
N LEU A 131 0.81 -37.33 -28.49
CA LEU A 131 0.62 -38.40 -29.48
C LEU A 131 0.44 -39.81 -28.87
N VAL A 132 0.73 -39.99 -27.57
CA VAL A 132 0.72 -41.28 -26.87
C VAL A 132 0.31 -41.09 -25.41
N GLY A 133 -0.81 -41.68 -25.00
CA GLY A 133 -1.23 -41.69 -23.59
C GLY A 133 -0.60 -42.82 -22.75
N VAL A 134 -0.52 -42.60 -21.45
CA VAL A 134 -0.06 -43.61 -20.47
C VAL A 134 -1.19 -44.61 -20.24
N THR A 135 -0.90 -45.91 -20.31
CA THR A 135 -1.92 -46.98 -20.20
C THR A 135 -1.59 -47.94 -19.07
N HIS A 136 -2.45 -47.95 -18.04
CA HIS A 136 -2.39 -48.88 -16.93
C HIS A 136 -3.34 -50.07 -17.14
N LYS A 137 -3.08 -51.18 -16.46
CA LYS A 137 -3.75 -52.46 -16.71
C LYS A 137 -3.93 -53.29 -15.45
N ALA A 138 -5.11 -53.87 -15.31
CA ALA A 138 -5.34 -54.95 -14.35
C ALA A 138 -6.10 -56.10 -15.00
N SER A 139 -5.90 -57.31 -14.45
CA SER A 139 -6.77 -58.44 -14.79
C SER A 139 -8.22 -58.10 -14.44
N TRP A 140 -9.18 -58.67 -15.17
CA TRP A 140 -10.60 -58.48 -14.85
C TRP A 140 -10.96 -58.89 -13.41
N LYS A 141 -10.28 -59.91 -12.90
CA LYS A 141 -10.46 -60.42 -11.55
C LYS A 141 -10.02 -59.41 -10.50
N ASP A 142 -8.83 -58.84 -10.67
CA ASP A 142 -8.25 -57.93 -9.69
C ASP A 142 -8.97 -56.57 -9.76
N TYR A 143 -9.33 -56.11 -10.95
CA TYR A 143 -10.27 -54.99 -11.13
C TYR A 143 -11.64 -55.25 -10.48
N ALA A 144 -12.21 -56.45 -10.60
CA ALA A 144 -13.50 -56.80 -9.98
C ALA A 144 -13.44 -57.06 -8.46
N LEU A 145 -12.24 -57.06 -7.86
CA LEU A 145 -12.00 -57.18 -6.42
C LEU A 145 -11.65 -55.84 -5.78
N THR A 146 -10.79 -55.09 -6.46
CA THR A 146 -10.23 -53.80 -6.03
C THR A 146 -10.07 -52.91 -7.27
N PRO A 147 -11.18 -52.35 -7.83
CA PRO A 147 -11.11 -51.51 -9.03
C PRO A 147 -10.26 -50.27 -8.77
N ASP A 148 -10.40 -49.72 -7.56
CA ASP A 148 -9.58 -48.67 -6.99
C ASP A 148 -8.07 -48.91 -7.17
N THR A 149 -7.57 -50.16 -7.21
CA THR A 149 -6.15 -50.42 -7.50
C THR A 149 -5.75 -50.00 -8.91
N LEU A 150 -6.50 -50.38 -9.94
CA LEU A 150 -6.22 -49.94 -11.31
C LEU A 150 -6.50 -48.44 -11.48
N GLU A 151 -7.59 -47.95 -10.89
CA GLU A 151 -7.91 -46.53 -10.95
C GLU A 151 -6.82 -45.68 -10.27
N ASN A 152 -6.16 -46.18 -9.22
CA ASN A 152 -5.07 -45.49 -8.52
C ASN A 152 -3.68 -45.75 -9.09
N GLU A 153 -3.57 -46.57 -10.14
CA GLU A 153 -2.42 -46.57 -11.04
C GLU A 153 -2.50 -45.48 -12.09
N VAL A 154 -3.68 -44.95 -12.41
CA VAL A 154 -3.85 -43.84 -13.36
C VAL A 154 -3.49 -42.53 -12.65
N THR A 155 -2.28 -42.06 -12.92
CA THR A 155 -1.68 -40.89 -12.27
C THR A 155 -1.52 -39.71 -13.23
N PHE A 156 -1.99 -38.53 -12.83
CA PHE A 156 -1.77 -37.27 -13.54
C PHE A 156 -0.65 -36.49 -12.85
N SER A 157 0.47 -36.29 -13.53
CA SER A 157 1.64 -35.55 -13.02
C SER A 157 1.77 -34.13 -13.60
N SER A 158 0.73 -33.64 -14.28
CA SER A 158 0.66 -32.30 -14.86
C SER A 158 -0.80 -31.92 -15.13
N PHE A 159 -1.03 -30.64 -15.39
CA PHE A 159 -2.34 -30.08 -15.72
C PHE A 159 -2.71 -30.25 -17.18
N GLY A 160 -4.00 -30.19 -17.47
CA GLY A 160 -4.51 -30.27 -18.84
C GLY A 160 -5.87 -30.91 -18.95
N VAL A 161 -6.44 -30.81 -20.14
CA VAL A 161 -7.44 -31.76 -20.62
C VAL A 161 -6.74 -33.10 -20.86
N PHE A 162 -7.25 -34.18 -20.25
CA PHE A 162 -6.83 -35.55 -20.51
C PHE A 162 -8.01 -36.37 -21.05
N ASP A 163 -7.84 -36.90 -22.26
CA ASP A 163 -8.72 -37.93 -22.82
C ASP A 163 -8.50 -39.24 -22.07
N LEU A 164 -9.55 -39.68 -21.37
CA LEU A 164 -9.61 -40.95 -20.68
C LEU A 164 -10.25 -42.01 -21.57
N SER A 165 -9.60 -43.16 -21.68
CA SER A 165 -10.13 -44.33 -22.39
C SER A 165 -10.06 -45.54 -21.46
N LEU A 166 -11.18 -45.84 -20.79
CA LEU A 166 -11.33 -47.17 -20.19
C LEU A 166 -11.66 -48.13 -21.33
N THR A 167 -10.66 -48.90 -21.73
CA THR A 167 -10.80 -49.97 -22.72
C THR A 167 -10.75 -51.31 -22.00
N ALA A 168 -11.91 -51.94 -21.90
CA ALA A 168 -12.06 -53.28 -21.36
C ALA A 168 -12.03 -54.31 -22.50
N THR A 169 -11.07 -55.22 -22.46
CA THR A 169 -10.91 -56.24 -23.50
C THR A 169 -11.30 -57.62 -23.00
N ASN A 170 -12.02 -58.38 -23.82
CA ASN A 170 -11.98 -59.84 -23.72
C ASN A 170 -11.03 -60.42 -24.79
N TYR A 171 -10.97 -61.75 -24.90
CA TYR A 171 -10.11 -62.48 -25.83
C TYR A 171 -10.30 -62.14 -27.33
N ARG A 172 -11.32 -61.36 -27.70
CA ARG A 172 -11.66 -61.07 -29.11
C ARG A 172 -12.13 -59.64 -29.39
N TYR A 173 -12.74 -58.96 -28.41
CA TYR A 173 -13.38 -57.67 -28.60
C TYR A 173 -12.96 -56.66 -27.51
N PRO A 174 -12.60 -55.42 -27.88
CA PRO A 174 -12.57 -54.30 -26.95
C PRO A 174 -13.97 -53.68 -26.81
N ALA A 175 -14.25 -53.13 -25.63
CA ALA A 175 -15.30 -52.14 -25.41
C ALA A 175 -14.64 -50.93 -24.72
N THR A 176 -14.92 -49.73 -25.23
CA THR A 176 -14.30 -48.49 -24.75
C THR A 176 -15.36 -47.51 -24.26
N CYS A 177 -15.17 -47.00 -23.05
CA CYS A 177 -15.86 -45.80 -22.55
C CYS A 177 -14.85 -44.65 -22.56
N THR A 178 -15.11 -43.62 -23.36
CA THR A 178 -14.28 -42.41 -23.36
C THR A 178 -14.80 -41.43 -22.32
N GLY A 179 -13.89 -40.76 -21.64
CA GLY A 179 -14.17 -39.60 -20.82
C GLY A 179 -13.17 -38.52 -21.19
N CYS A 180 -13.43 -37.32 -20.72
CA CYS A 180 -12.36 -36.37 -20.50
C CYS A 180 -12.34 -36.04 -19.02
N ILE A 181 -11.12 -35.92 -18.47
CA ILE A 181 -10.88 -35.30 -17.18
C ILE A 181 -10.01 -34.07 -17.43
N ALA A 182 -10.52 -32.90 -17.10
CA ALA A 182 -9.69 -31.73 -16.96
C ALA A 182 -9.03 -31.79 -15.59
N VAL A 183 -7.72 -31.99 -15.57
CA VAL A 183 -6.91 -31.77 -14.36
C VAL A 183 -6.64 -30.27 -14.33
N VAL A 184 -7.36 -29.58 -13.46
CA VAL A 184 -7.28 -28.14 -13.22
C VAL A 184 -6.51 -27.90 -11.95
N ASP A 185 -5.80 -26.77 -11.90
CA ASP A 185 -5.28 -26.31 -10.63
C ASP A 185 -6.43 -25.75 -9.78
N ASP A 186 -6.47 -26.16 -8.52
CA ASP A 186 -7.43 -25.75 -7.49
C ASP A 186 -6.71 -25.54 -6.14
N PHE A 187 -5.37 -25.44 -6.18
CA PHE A 187 -4.51 -25.01 -5.08
C PHE A 187 -3.53 -23.96 -5.63
N PRO A 188 -4.00 -22.71 -5.87
CA PRO A 188 -3.10 -21.62 -6.17
C PRO A 188 -2.00 -21.51 -5.10
N PRO A 189 -0.81 -20.99 -5.46
CA PRO A 189 0.45 -21.36 -4.82
C PRO A 189 0.59 -20.85 -3.37
N THR A 190 0.08 -21.61 -2.40
CA THR A 190 -0.11 -21.26 -0.98
C THR A 190 1.18 -21.41 -0.16
N ALA A 191 1.37 -20.61 0.87
CA ALA A 191 2.54 -20.62 1.74
C ALA A 191 2.44 -21.64 2.91
N LYS A 192 3.49 -22.48 3.09
CA LYS A 192 3.59 -23.49 4.17
C LYS A 192 3.57 -22.82 5.54
N ASP A 193 4.54 -21.94 5.76
CA ASP A 193 4.44 -20.89 6.76
C ASP A 193 3.72 -19.71 6.11
N GLN A 194 2.48 -19.48 6.55
CA GLN A 194 1.68 -18.31 6.24
C GLN A 194 2.44 -17.00 6.48
N CYS A 195 1.92 -15.90 5.93
CA CYS A 195 2.48 -14.55 6.07
C CYS A 195 2.86 -14.27 7.55
N LYS A 196 4.17 -14.38 7.80
CA LYS A 196 4.82 -14.30 9.12
C LYS A 196 5.58 -13.00 9.31
N THR A 197 5.67 -12.21 8.24
CA THR A 197 5.60 -10.77 8.41
C THR A 197 4.35 -10.45 9.23
N THR A 198 4.13 -9.18 9.36
CA THR A 198 2.91 -8.65 9.87
C THR A 198 2.24 -7.79 8.75
N ASN A 199 1.02 -7.23 8.91
CA ASN A 199 0.34 -6.30 7.96
C ASN A 199 0.18 -4.93 8.64
N ASP A 200 0.73 -3.84 8.10
CA ASP A 200 0.54 -2.45 8.56
C ASP A 200 0.87 -2.16 10.05
N GLN A 201 1.89 -1.35 10.34
CA GLN A 201 1.74 -0.43 11.47
C GLN A 201 0.93 0.70 10.86
N ALA A 202 -0.04 1.25 11.56
CA ALA A 202 -0.54 2.57 11.18
C ALA A 202 0.41 3.70 11.63
N THR A 203 1.49 3.40 12.40
CA THR A 203 2.69 4.24 12.42
C THR A 203 4.03 3.56 12.78
N PRO A 204 5.07 3.94 12.04
CA PRO A 204 6.93 3.32 11.87
C PRO A 204 7.65 2.81 13.22
N VAL A 205 8.87 2.16 13.26
CA VAL A 205 9.73 1.78 14.49
C VAL A 205 11.13 2.44 14.60
N LEU A 206 11.78 2.59 15.80
CA LEU A 206 12.94 3.47 16.20
C LEU A 206 14.40 2.92 16.03
N TYR A 207 15.38 3.61 15.38
CA TYR A 207 16.63 2.92 15.00
C TYR A 207 17.47 2.52 16.19
N SER A 208 17.91 1.30 16.04
CA SER A 208 19.00 0.67 16.73
C SER A 208 19.39 -0.49 15.82
N THR A 209 20.57 -1.07 16.02
CA THR A 209 20.89 -2.33 15.34
C THR A 209 19.83 -3.40 15.59
N ALA A 210 19.11 -3.35 16.72
CA ALA A 210 18.03 -4.27 17.03
C ALA A 210 16.74 -4.05 16.21
N ASN A 211 16.38 -2.81 15.85
CA ASN A 211 15.26 -2.58 14.95
C ASN A 211 15.65 -2.80 13.48
N LEU A 212 16.93 -2.56 13.13
CA LEU A 212 17.50 -3.05 11.87
C LEU A 212 17.44 -4.58 11.76
N ASP A 213 17.95 -5.29 12.77
CA ASP A 213 17.85 -6.75 12.87
C ASP A 213 16.38 -7.22 12.80
N ASP A 214 15.42 -6.52 13.43
CA ASP A 214 13.99 -6.83 13.34
C ASP A 214 13.45 -6.64 11.92
N ALA A 215 13.79 -5.59 11.17
CA ALA A 215 13.29 -5.39 9.80
C ALA A 215 13.97 -6.31 8.78
N ILE A 216 15.27 -6.58 8.93
CA ILE A 216 15.95 -7.63 8.17
C ILE A 216 15.28 -8.97 8.46
N ALA A 217 14.90 -9.25 9.71
CA ALA A 217 14.17 -10.46 10.06
C ALA A 217 12.73 -10.47 9.53
N GLU A 218 12.05 -9.32 9.46
CA GLU A 218 10.69 -9.18 8.92
C GLU A 218 10.68 -9.27 7.38
N GLU A 219 11.66 -8.68 6.69
CA GLU A 219 11.87 -8.85 5.26
C GLU A 219 12.32 -10.29 4.95
N ALA A 220 13.13 -10.89 5.82
CA ALA A 220 13.45 -12.31 5.72
C ALA A 220 12.21 -13.19 5.96
N LYS A 221 11.20 -12.74 6.74
CA LYS A 221 9.90 -13.41 6.85
C LYS A 221 9.04 -13.21 5.59
N PHE A 222 9.11 -12.04 4.93
CA PHE A 222 8.44 -11.80 3.64
C PHE A 222 9.07 -12.64 2.51
N THR A 223 10.39 -12.58 2.42
CA THR A 223 11.20 -13.35 1.47
C THR A 223 11.07 -14.83 1.74
N ALA A 224 11.01 -15.27 3.01
CA ALA A 224 10.64 -16.63 3.36
C ALA A 224 9.23 -16.96 2.89
N PHE A 225 8.22 -16.09 3.09
CA PHE A 225 6.84 -16.36 2.68
C PHE A 225 6.73 -16.76 1.20
N TYR A 226 7.29 -15.98 0.27
CA TYR A 226 7.25 -16.30 -1.16
C TYR A 226 8.42 -17.17 -1.65
N SER A 227 9.37 -17.55 -0.78
CA SER A 227 10.51 -18.39 -1.18
C SER A 227 10.06 -19.73 -1.77
N PRO A 228 10.79 -20.30 -2.75
CA PRO A 228 10.46 -21.62 -3.31
C PRO A 228 10.42 -22.75 -2.28
N ASP A 229 11.17 -22.64 -1.18
CA ASP A 229 11.15 -23.60 -0.07
C ASP A 229 9.91 -23.45 0.83
N ASN A 230 9.22 -22.31 0.81
CA ASN A 230 8.00 -22.09 1.58
C ASN A 230 6.72 -22.18 0.76
N VAL A 231 6.73 -21.77 -0.50
CA VAL A 231 5.59 -21.93 -1.41
C VAL A 231 5.33 -23.43 -1.61
N LEU A 232 4.10 -23.86 -1.38
CA LEU A 232 3.51 -25.05 -1.98
C LEU A 232 2.77 -24.58 -3.23
N ASN A 233 3.23 -24.98 -4.40
CA ASN A 233 2.39 -25.01 -5.58
C ASN A 233 2.09 -26.46 -5.95
N ASN A 234 1.01 -26.71 -6.67
CA ASN A 234 0.84 -28.00 -7.32
C ASN A 234 1.74 -28.11 -8.57
N GLY A 235 2.06 -29.35 -8.93
CA GLY A 235 2.68 -29.68 -10.21
C GLY A 235 4.02 -28.98 -10.49
N ALA A 236 4.30 -28.75 -11.77
CA ALA A 236 5.51 -28.11 -12.25
C ALA A 236 5.19 -27.18 -13.43
N TYR A 237 5.90 -26.06 -13.51
CA TYR A 237 5.79 -25.08 -14.59
C TYR A 237 5.92 -25.71 -15.98
N ASP A 238 4.87 -25.60 -16.79
CA ASP A 238 4.85 -26.06 -18.18
C ASP A 238 5.23 -24.92 -19.13
N SER A 239 6.52 -24.84 -19.45
CA SER A 239 7.09 -23.86 -20.40
C SER A 239 6.52 -23.89 -21.83
N ALA A 240 5.69 -24.88 -22.20
CA ALA A 240 5.02 -24.90 -23.50
C ALA A 240 3.66 -24.16 -23.50
N THR A 241 3.04 -23.99 -22.32
CA THR A 241 1.74 -23.32 -22.15
C THR A 241 1.84 -22.05 -21.30
N GLY A 242 2.83 -21.96 -20.41
CA GLY A 242 2.81 -21.00 -19.32
C GLY A 242 1.76 -21.33 -18.26
N ALA A 243 1.45 -22.61 -18.07
CA ALA A 243 0.67 -23.11 -16.93
C ALA A 243 1.59 -23.33 -15.73
N ASN A 244 1.10 -22.99 -14.54
CA ASN A 244 1.89 -22.94 -13.29
C ASN A 244 3.11 -22.02 -13.41
N GLU A 245 3.01 -21.05 -14.32
CA GLU A 245 3.91 -19.92 -14.44
C GLU A 245 3.58 -18.99 -13.27
N ARG A 246 4.47 -18.96 -12.27
CA ARG A 246 4.41 -17.98 -11.18
C ARG A 246 4.46 -16.58 -11.81
N CYS A 247 3.30 -15.93 -11.82
CA CYS A 247 3.07 -14.60 -12.36
C CYS A 247 2.60 -13.69 -11.23
N ASP A 248 3.27 -13.85 -10.09
CA ASP A 248 2.90 -13.26 -8.80
C ASP A 248 2.46 -11.81 -8.96
N ASP A 249 1.26 -11.51 -8.48
CA ASP A 249 0.71 -10.17 -8.53
C ASP A 249 1.36 -9.39 -7.39
N SER A 250 2.54 -8.88 -7.75
CA SER A 250 3.54 -8.39 -6.82
C SER A 250 3.83 -6.93 -7.11
N SER A 251 3.25 -6.04 -6.30
CA SER A 251 3.68 -4.64 -6.28
C SER A 251 4.89 -4.52 -5.36
N ALA A 252 6.02 -4.12 -5.92
CA ALA A 252 7.27 -3.95 -5.18
C ALA A 252 7.59 -2.46 -5.07
N SER A 253 6.80 -1.73 -4.29
CA SER A 253 7.13 -0.38 -3.83
C SER A 253 8.06 -0.46 -2.61
N MET A 254 9.19 -1.18 -2.73
CA MET A 254 10.42 -0.51 -2.31
C MET A 254 10.69 0.58 -3.35
N GLN A 255 11.61 1.41 -2.99
CA GLN A 255 11.33 2.78 -2.64
C GLN A 255 12.78 3.01 -2.11
N GLU A 256 13.78 3.52 -2.83
CA GLU A 256 15.13 3.84 -2.27
C GLU A 256 15.17 4.91 -1.13
N PHE A 257 16.32 5.48 -0.81
CA PHE A 257 16.52 6.22 0.44
C PHE A 257 15.86 7.62 0.75
N PHE A 258 15.12 8.42 -0.06
CA PHE A 258 14.51 9.78 0.35
C PHE A 258 13.53 10.66 -0.60
N ALA A 259 12.17 10.62 -0.63
CA ALA A 259 11.21 10.96 -1.77
C ALA A 259 9.68 11.51 -1.69
N ALA A 260 9.00 12.14 -2.74
CA ALA A 260 7.51 12.56 -3.01
C ALA A 260 6.64 12.31 -4.43
N SER A 261 5.57 11.50 -4.92
CA SER A 261 4.42 10.44 -4.63
C SER A 261 4.57 8.80 -4.54
N PRO A 262 4.15 7.82 -5.43
CA PRO A 262 4.59 6.35 -5.30
C PRO A 262 4.99 5.45 -6.55
N SER A 263 6.17 4.77 -6.61
CA SER A 263 6.73 3.98 -7.79
C SER A 263 7.10 2.49 -7.52
N GLN A 264 7.77 1.77 -8.45
CA GLN A 264 7.93 0.30 -8.47
C GLN A 264 9.36 -0.19 -8.79
N LEU A 265 9.92 -1.04 -7.92
CA LEU A 265 11.08 -1.87 -8.21
C LEU A 265 10.84 -2.85 -9.36
N ALA A 266 11.94 -3.31 -9.96
CA ALA A 266 11.95 -4.43 -10.89
C ALA A 266 11.55 -5.80 -10.28
N SER A 267 11.53 -5.97 -8.96
CA SER A 267 11.11 -7.23 -8.30
C SER A 267 10.93 -7.10 -6.78
N VAL A 268 9.99 -7.85 -6.20
CA VAL A 268 9.93 -8.10 -4.75
C VAL A 268 11.19 -8.76 -4.15
N ALA A 269 12.09 -9.27 -5.00
CA ALA A 269 13.36 -9.88 -4.62
C ALA A 269 14.56 -8.90 -4.52
N THR A 270 14.39 -7.61 -4.85
CA THR A 270 15.38 -6.59 -4.50
C THR A 270 15.34 -6.39 -2.98
N THR A 271 16.44 -6.59 -2.27
CA THR A 271 16.52 -6.38 -0.81
C THR A 271 16.25 -4.92 -0.44
N CYS A 272 15.58 -4.69 0.69
CA CYS A 272 15.30 -3.37 1.26
C CYS A 272 16.17 -3.10 2.50
N PHE A 273 16.30 -4.10 3.37
CA PHE A 273 17.07 -4.03 4.60
C PHE A 273 18.15 -5.11 4.61
N ASP A 274 19.40 -4.70 4.78
CA ASP A 274 20.48 -5.59 5.18
C ASP A 274 21.52 -4.87 6.07
N ALA A 275 22.68 -5.49 6.26
CA ALA A 275 23.73 -4.95 7.12
C ALA A 275 24.45 -3.73 6.54
N ASP A 276 24.36 -3.51 5.23
CA ASP A 276 24.90 -2.34 4.53
C ASP A 276 23.88 -1.18 4.48
N PHE A 277 22.68 -1.30 5.06
CA PHE A 277 21.66 -0.23 5.23
C PHE A 277 22.23 1.17 5.58
N VAL A 278 23.26 1.26 6.43
CA VAL A 278 23.93 2.54 6.77
C VAL A 278 24.90 2.99 5.68
N THR A 279 25.51 2.06 4.95
CA THR A 279 26.36 2.33 3.78
C THR A 279 25.51 2.73 2.58
N ASP A 280 24.46 1.95 2.24
CA ASP A 280 23.42 2.25 1.25
C ASP A 280 22.85 3.66 1.44
N LEU A 281 22.58 4.01 2.69
CA LEU A 281 22.15 5.35 3.08
C LEU A 281 23.16 6.43 2.68
N LEU A 282 24.44 6.24 3.01
CA LEU A 282 25.48 7.26 2.82
C LEU A 282 26.03 7.28 1.38
N ASP A 283 25.96 6.18 0.64
CA ASP A 283 26.18 6.14 -0.81
C ASP A 283 24.94 6.65 -1.57
N GLY A 284 23.76 6.47 -0.97
CA GLY A 284 22.49 7.08 -1.35
C GLY A 284 22.55 8.60 -1.23
N VAL A 285 23.07 9.17 -0.13
CA VAL A 285 23.25 10.61 0.10
C VAL A 285 23.91 11.30 -1.11
N PRO A 286 23.17 12.12 -1.87
CA PRO A 286 23.65 12.72 -3.10
C PRO A 286 24.49 13.96 -2.92
N SER A 287 25.11 14.31 -4.03
CA SER A 287 26.09 15.38 -4.16
C SER A 287 25.62 16.79 -3.79
N ALA A 288 24.33 17.01 -3.57
CA ALA A 288 23.80 18.24 -3.02
C ALA A 288 23.43 18.01 -1.56
N SER A 289 24.07 18.76 -0.66
CA SER A 289 23.80 18.76 0.78
C SER A 289 22.32 19.05 1.06
N PRO A 290 21.71 18.60 2.19
CA PRO A 290 20.31 18.69 2.58
C PRO A 290 19.72 20.12 2.52
N LEU A 291 20.55 21.12 2.21
CA LEU A 291 20.40 22.55 2.36
C LEU A 291 20.30 23.40 1.05
N SER A 292 20.01 22.86 -0.15
CA SER A 292 19.58 23.64 -1.36
C SER A 292 18.14 23.54 -1.92
N LEU A 293 17.21 22.88 -1.23
CA LEU A 293 15.75 23.19 -1.21
C LEU A 293 15.42 24.51 -0.41
N THR A 294 14.20 24.81 0.13
CA THR A 294 13.93 26.07 0.93
C THR A 294 12.99 26.32 2.20
N ASP A 295 12.08 25.45 2.75
CA ASP A 295 11.75 24.95 4.17
C ASP A 295 10.26 24.50 4.81
N LEU A 296 9.30 23.47 4.54
CA LEU A 296 8.09 22.92 3.63
C LEU A 296 7.89 22.07 2.20
N GLU A 297 8.60 22.05 1.00
CA GLU A 297 9.58 21.08 0.22
C GLU A 297 11.10 20.20 0.49
N ARG A 298 12.06 20.19 1.52
CA ARG A 298 13.12 19.28 2.21
C ARG A 298 12.65 18.78 3.57
N ASN A 299 12.03 19.65 4.37
CA ASN A 299 11.42 19.52 5.71
C ASN A 299 10.49 18.34 5.98
N THR A 300 10.58 17.29 5.19
CA THR A 300 10.19 15.95 5.59
C THR A 300 11.35 14.96 5.46
N LEU A 301 12.59 15.45 5.44
CA LEU A 301 13.87 14.77 5.19
C LEU A 301 14.09 13.61 6.13
N GLN A 302 14.45 12.43 5.64
CA GLN A 302 14.57 11.28 6.55
C GLN A 302 15.24 10.04 5.97
N CYS A 303 15.52 9.08 6.84
CA CYS A 303 16.13 7.80 6.46
C CYS A 303 15.28 6.53 6.70
N THR A 304 13.98 6.71 6.91
CA THR A 304 12.85 6.31 6.05
C THR A 304 12.72 5.02 5.31
N ARG A 305 13.52 3.97 5.46
CA ARG A 305 13.31 2.76 4.65
C ARG A 305 11.92 2.09 4.87
N CYS A 306 10.81 2.57 4.25
CA CYS A 306 9.53 1.93 3.89
C CYS A 306 9.51 1.07 2.63
N CYS A 307 9.78 -0.21 2.77
CA CYS A 307 9.66 -1.13 1.67
C CYS A 307 8.27 -1.76 1.69
N THR A 308 7.38 -1.26 0.83
CA THR A 308 6.03 -1.81 0.63
C THR A 308 6.01 -2.82 -0.52
N LYS A 309 6.23 -4.09 -0.16
CA LYS A 309 6.06 -5.24 -1.06
C LYS A 309 4.72 -5.91 -0.77
N SER A 310 3.79 -5.83 -1.70
CA SER A 310 2.74 -6.85 -1.78
C SER A 310 3.26 -8.00 -2.64
N ILE A 311 3.00 -9.23 -2.22
CA ILE A 311 2.99 -10.35 -3.13
C ILE A 311 1.73 -11.17 -2.87
N THR A 312 0.77 -11.03 -3.78
CA THR A 312 -0.30 -12.00 -3.89
C THR A 312 0.27 -13.19 -4.64
N LEU A 313 0.44 -14.33 -3.96
CA LEU A 313 0.99 -15.53 -4.57
C LEU A 313 0.05 -15.99 -5.68
N GLN A 314 0.48 -15.78 -6.92
CA GLN A 314 -0.35 -15.90 -8.11
C GLN A 314 0.37 -16.71 -9.19
N GLU A 315 -0.40 -17.56 -9.85
CA GLU A 315 0.05 -18.26 -11.04
C GLU A 315 -0.92 -18.06 -12.20
N TYR A 316 -0.40 -18.23 -13.40
CA TYR A 316 -1.23 -18.50 -14.55
C TYR A 316 -1.64 -19.97 -14.55
N TYR A 317 -2.93 -20.22 -14.34
CA TYR A 317 -3.55 -21.51 -14.59
C TYR A 317 -4.40 -21.44 -15.86
N TYR A 318 -4.90 -22.59 -16.28
CA TYR A 318 -5.88 -22.69 -17.34
C TYR A 318 -7.15 -23.32 -16.77
N ASP A 319 -8.29 -22.69 -17.05
CA ASP A 319 -9.61 -23.26 -16.80
C ASP A 319 -9.87 -24.35 -17.84
N TYR A 320 -9.14 -25.47 -17.69
CA TYR A 320 -9.25 -26.62 -18.57
C TYR A 320 -10.67 -27.17 -18.50
N GLN A 321 -11.35 -27.18 -19.64
CA GLN A 321 -12.71 -27.69 -19.75
C GLN A 321 -12.80 -28.68 -20.90
N CYS A 322 -13.37 -29.84 -20.62
CA CYS A 322 -13.52 -30.91 -21.60
C CYS A 322 -14.37 -30.48 -22.80
N GLY A 323 -13.78 -30.57 -24.00
CA GLY A 323 -14.39 -30.12 -25.24
C GLY A 323 -14.00 -28.70 -25.67
N THR A 324 -13.31 -27.95 -24.80
CA THR A 324 -12.56 -26.76 -25.19
C THR A 324 -11.18 -27.21 -25.68
N ALA A 325 -10.75 -26.72 -26.85
CA ALA A 325 -9.42 -27.02 -27.37
C ALA A 325 -8.36 -26.17 -26.63
N LEU A 326 -7.13 -26.66 -26.50
CA LEU A 326 -6.04 -25.95 -25.80
C LEU A 326 -5.87 -24.48 -26.24
N GLN A 327 -5.98 -24.20 -27.55
CA GLN A 327 -5.88 -22.84 -28.13
C GLN A 327 -7.03 -21.90 -27.72
N ASP A 328 -8.19 -22.47 -27.38
CA ASP A 328 -9.44 -21.78 -27.04
C ASP A 328 -9.69 -21.82 -25.51
N THR A 329 -8.76 -22.39 -24.74
CA THR A 329 -8.83 -22.49 -23.28
C THR A 329 -8.33 -21.19 -22.66
N GLU A 330 -9.13 -20.62 -21.76
CA GLU A 330 -8.86 -19.33 -21.14
C GLU A 330 -7.69 -19.43 -20.15
N LYS A 331 -6.55 -18.77 -20.46
CA LYS A 331 -5.44 -18.55 -19.51
C LYS A 331 -5.94 -17.57 -18.45
N LYS A 332 -5.99 -17.99 -17.20
CA LYS A 332 -6.49 -17.22 -16.06
C LYS A 332 -5.41 -17.05 -15.01
N THR A 333 -5.60 -16.10 -14.12
CA THR A 333 -4.79 -15.94 -12.92
C THR A 333 -5.53 -16.56 -11.73
N ALA A 334 -4.83 -17.37 -10.93
CA ALA A 334 -5.32 -17.84 -9.64
C ALA A 334 -4.40 -17.31 -8.55
N SER A 335 -4.97 -16.56 -7.61
CA SER A 335 -4.31 -16.04 -6.43
C SER A 335 -4.69 -16.87 -5.19
N SER A 336 -3.76 -16.96 -4.24
CA SER A 336 -3.93 -17.69 -2.98
C SER A 336 -3.71 -16.75 -1.79
N ASP A 337 -2.72 -17.04 -0.94
CA ASP A 337 -2.29 -16.14 0.11
C ASP A 337 -1.68 -14.89 -0.53
N SER A 338 -2.08 -13.73 -0.05
CA SER A 338 -1.19 -12.58 -0.10
C SER A 338 -0.32 -12.56 1.15
N CYS A 339 0.87 -12.00 0.99
CA CYS A 339 1.54 -11.35 2.10
C CYS A 339 1.77 -9.91 1.69
N SER A 340 1.50 -8.98 2.60
CA SER A 340 2.12 -7.68 2.53
C SER A 340 3.29 -7.63 3.49
N PHE A 341 4.26 -6.85 3.07
CA PHE A 341 5.33 -6.35 3.87
C PHE A 341 5.34 -4.86 3.57
N GLY A 342 4.78 -4.06 4.46
CA GLY A 342 5.44 -2.80 4.75
C GLY A 342 6.45 -3.09 5.84
N TYR A 343 7.69 -2.65 5.70
CA TYR A 343 8.47 -2.28 6.89
C TYR A 343 9.05 -0.92 6.65
N CYS A 344 8.99 -0.06 7.66
CA CYS A 344 9.49 1.30 7.62
C CYS A 344 10.50 1.58 8.74
N LEU A 345 11.80 1.34 8.48
CA LEU A 345 12.92 1.72 9.36
C LEU A 345 13.42 3.09 9.01
N LYS A 346 13.08 4.02 9.88
CA LYS A 346 13.09 5.45 9.63
C LYS A 346 14.46 6.18 9.79
N MET A 347 15.54 5.49 10.10
CA MET A 347 16.87 5.92 10.63
C MET A 347 16.98 7.37 11.18
N PRO A 348 17.09 7.59 12.51
CA PRO A 348 17.28 8.91 13.04
C PRO A 348 18.67 9.34 12.67
N ALA A 349 18.76 10.49 12.02
CA ALA A 349 19.87 11.40 12.20
C ALA A 349 20.47 11.35 13.62
N SER A 350 19.63 11.45 14.67
CA SER A 350 20.07 11.49 16.08
C SER A 350 20.66 10.17 16.63
N THR A 351 20.74 9.11 15.81
CA THR A 351 21.51 7.88 16.11
C THR A 351 22.54 7.57 15.03
N LEU A 352 22.28 7.91 13.77
CA LEU A 352 23.26 7.86 12.68
C LEU A 352 24.56 8.57 13.09
N VAL A 353 24.43 9.77 13.67
CA VAL A 353 25.56 10.59 14.10
C VAL A 353 25.34 11.11 15.53
N THR A 354 26.29 10.80 16.42
CA THR A 354 26.34 11.39 17.77
C THR A 354 27.24 12.58 17.74
N VAL A 355 26.66 13.77 17.87
CA VAL A 355 27.39 15.01 17.71
C VAL A 355 27.30 15.88 18.96
N THR A 356 28.28 16.77 19.13
CA THR A 356 28.34 17.69 20.26
C THR A 356 28.54 19.10 19.76
N ALA A 357 27.92 20.07 20.43
CA ALA A 357 28.33 21.47 20.36
C ALA A 357 28.74 21.96 21.77
N GLY A 358 29.49 23.06 21.83
CA GLY A 358 30.04 23.64 23.05
C GLY A 358 30.38 25.12 22.89
N ILE A 359 30.51 25.82 24.02
CA ILE A 359 30.96 27.22 24.07
C ILE A 359 32.49 27.24 24.09
N THR A 360 33.12 28.04 23.24
CA THR A 360 34.59 28.20 23.29
C THR A 360 35.04 28.93 24.56
N GLU A 361 36.23 28.61 25.08
CA GLU A 361 36.77 29.22 26.31
C GLU A 361 36.79 30.76 26.26
N THR A 362 37.14 31.34 25.10
CA THR A 362 37.11 32.80 24.84
C THR A 362 35.69 33.38 24.91
N ALA A 363 34.67 32.59 24.62
CA ALA A 363 33.29 33.02 24.67
C ALA A 363 32.71 33.03 26.09
N ASP A 364 33.14 32.12 26.97
CA ASP A 364 32.77 32.12 28.40
C ASP A 364 33.46 33.26 29.19
N GLU A 365 34.70 33.61 28.84
CA GLU A 365 35.36 34.81 29.40
C GLU A 365 34.55 36.09 29.11
N LYS A 366 34.12 36.28 27.85
CA LYS A 366 33.27 37.41 27.44
C LYS A 366 31.87 37.37 28.11
N THR A 367 31.36 36.20 28.46
CA THR A 367 30.07 36.01 29.16
C THR A 367 30.11 36.64 30.55
N SER A 368 31.14 36.31 31.31
CA SER A 368 31.38 36.84 32.66
C SER A 368 31.49 38.38 32.69
N VAL A 369 31.94 38.99 31.58
CA VAL A 369 32.02 40.46 31.45
C VAL A 369 30.65 41.10 31.23
N THR A 370 29.78 40.53 30.39
CA THR A 370 28.47 41.14 30.09
C THR A 370 27.53 41.13 31.29
N ILE A 371 27.48 40.02 32.02
CA ILE A 371 26.56 39.84 33.17
C ILE A 371 26.83 40.88 34.26
N ALA A 372 28.07 41.32 34.41
CA ALA A 372 28.46 42.37 35.33
C ALA A 372 27.91 43.78 34.97
N GLY A 373 27.31 43.93 33.78
CA GLY A 373 26.66 45.16 33.32
C GLY A 373 25.14 45.24 33.56
N LEU A 374 24.51 44.20 34.12
CA LEU A 374 23.06 44.10 34.30
C LEU A 374 22.53 44.86 35.53
N PRO A 375 21.24 45.25 35.56
CA PRO A 375 20.65 45.95 36.70
C PRO A 375 20.66 45.14 38.01
N THR A 376 20.60 43.80 37.92
CA THR A 376 20.74 42.87 39.05
C THR A 376 21.74 41.77 38.67
N PRO A 377 22.80 41.49 39.46
CA PRO A 377 23.77 40.44 39.13
C PRO A 377 23.18 39.03 39.25
N ILE A 378 23.40 38.20 38.24
CA ILE A 378 22.98 36.79 38.16
C ILE A 378 24.19 35.85 38.07
N THR A 379 23.97 34.54 38.28
CA THR A 379 24.96 33.48 38.03
C THR A 379 24.55 32.74 36.76
N PRO A 380 25.37 32.70 35.70
CA PRO A 380 25.03 32.00 34.45
C PRO A 380 25.10 30.48 34.60
N GLY A 381 24.44 29.76 33.71
CA GLY A 381 24.65 28.33 33.48
C GLY A 381 25.88 28.07 32.61
N SER A 382 26.32 26.81 32.56
CA SER A 382 27.50 26.37 31.80
C SER A 382 27.25 26.21 30.29
N LYS A 383 26.20 26.84 29.76
CA LYS A 383 25.79 26.83 28.34
C LYS A 383 25.21 28.18 27.87
N ASP A 384 25.42 29.25 28.64
CA ASP A 384 24.89 30.58 28.33
C ASP A 384 25.99 31.54 27.85
N ILE A 385 25.88 32.08 26.63
CA ILE A 385 26.80 33.09 26.08
C ILE A 385 26.21 34.50 26.25
N HIS A 386 26.60 35.21 27.30
CA HIS A 386 26.07 36.55 27.56
C HIS A 386 26.83 37.65 26.79
N ARG A 387 26.17 38.50 25.98
CA ARG A 387 26.85 39.53 25.14
C ARG A 387 26.15 40.89 25.08
N SER A 388 26.83 41.97 25.46
CA SER A 388 26.33 43.33 25.26
C SER A 388 26.25 43.68 23.77
N ILE A 389 25.06 44.03 23.26
CA ILE A 389 24.81 44.44 21.87
C ILE A 389 24.03 45.79 21.79
N THR A 390 24.10 46.52 20.68
CA THR A 390 23.76 47.97 20.55
C THR A 390 22.30 48.34 20.12
N CYS A 391 21.27 47.78 20.79
CA CYS A 391 20.01 47.37 20.10
C CYS A 391 18.63 47.47 20.88
N THR A 392 17.53 48.28 20.68
CA THR A 392 16.23 48.23 21.52
C THR A 392 15.55 46.86 21.44
N SER A 393 16.18 45.88 20.86
CA SER A 393 15.42 44.90 20.13
C SER A 393 16.34 43.83 19.66
N PHE A 394 15.73 42.80 19.12
CA PHE A 394 16.42 41.61 18.72
C PHE A 394 16.07 41.08 17.29
N SER A 395 15.06 41.61 16.60
CA SER A 395 14.94 41.65 15.07
C SER A 395 15.28 42.97 14.03
N GLN A 396 16.65 44.88 14.15
CA GLN A 396 17.08 46.18 13.51
C GLN A 396 18.55 46.15 13.01
N GLY A 397 19.25 45.04 13.13
CA GLY A 397 20.50 44.81 12.42
C GLY A 397 21.81 45.38 12.93
N CYS A 398 21.86 45.70 14.21
CA CYS A 398 22.91 45.21 15.06
C CYS A 398 23.25 43.84 14.56
N THR A 399 24.52 43.60 14.52
CA THR A 399 24.97 42.25 14.57
C THR A 399 26.13 42.34 15.52
N TYR A 400 26.02 41.63 16.63
CA TYR A 400 27.26 41.14 17.23
C TYR A 400 27.73 40.08 16.23
N THR A 401 28.77 40.40 15.47
CA THR A 401 29.20 39.63 14.29
C THR A 401 30.53 38.89 14.54
N PRO A 402 30.59 37.94 15.50
CA PRO A 402 31.72 37.03 15.59
C PRO A 402 31.69 36.07 14.39
N THR A 403 32.77 35.33 14.17
CA THR A 403 32.68 34.10 13.40
C THR A 403 32.08 32.96 14.23
N LEU A 404 31.71 31.85 13.59
CA LEU A 404 31.15 30.68 14.25
C LEU A 404 32.15 30.07 15.25
N GLY A 405 33.40 29.84 14.82
CA GLY A 405 34.51 29.42 15.68
C GLY A 405 34.97 30.46 16.74
N GLU A 406 34.41 31.67 16.77
CA GLU A 406 34.65 32.65 17.84
C GLU A 406 33.68 32.50 19.03
N LEU A 407 32.57 31.77 18.87
CA LEU A 407 31.61 31.47 19.93
C LEU A 407 31.47 29.98 20.25
N PHE A 408 31.46 29.15 19.22
CA PHE A 408 31.12 27.74 19.34
C PHE A 408 32.21 26.84 18.79
N GLU A 409 32.24 25.65 19.37
CA GLU A 409 32.95 24.50 18.86
C GLU A 409 31.93 23.38 18.65
N HIS A 410 32.09 22.61 17.57
CA HIS A 410 31.31 21.41 17.31
C HIS A 410 32.25 20.21 17.18
N SER A 411 31.72 19.01 17.41
CA SER A 411 32.38 17.78 16.96
C SER A 411 31.33 16.81 16.42
N SER A 412 31.49 16.51 15.15
CA SER A 412 30.75 15.49 14.41
C SER A 412 31.39 14.14 14.74
N ASN A 413 30.60 13.16 15.17
CA ASN A 413 31.07 11.78 15.29
C ASN A 413 29.95 10.86 14.79
N TRP A 414 30.33 9.72 14.20
CA TRP A 414 29.38 8.67 13.87
C TRP A 414 28.79 8.07 15.14
N GLY A 415 27.47 8.00 15.21
CA GLY A 415 26.71 7.39 16.32
C GLY A 415 26.46 5.90 16.08
N VAL A 416 26.45 5.51 14.81
CA VAL A 416 26.63 4.14 14.32
C VAL A 416 28.09 3.88 13.95
N SER A 417 28.40 2.64 13.54
CA SER A 417 29.69 2.30 12.95
C SER A 417 29.63 2.50 11.44
N VAL A 418 30.58 3.23 10.86
CA VAL A 418 30.77 3.34 9.40
C VAL A 418 32.25 3.11 9.03
N PRO A 419 32.59 2.87 7.75
CA PRO A 419 33.99 2.76 7.30
C PRO A 419 34.77 4.09 7.36
N ASP A 420 36.07 4.02 7.65
CA ASP A 420 37.02 5.17 7.68
C ASP A 420 37.09 6.01 6.38
N THR A 421 36.47 5.55 5.29
CA THR A 421 36.37 6.28 4.01
C THR A 421 35.31 7.38 4.00
N TYR A 422 34.32 7.31 4.90
CA TYR A 422 33.24 8.28 4.99
C TYR A 422 33.59 9.34 6.03
N ASN A 423 33.91 10.55 5.57
CA ASN A 423 34.09 11.68 6.47
C ASN A 423 32.74 12.10 7.05
N VAL A 424 32.64 12.18 8.37
CA VAL A 424 31.41 12.55 9.06
C VAL A 424 30.91 13.94 8.66
N ASP A 425 31.78 14.88 8.30
CA ASP A 425 31.36 16.23 7.86
C ASP A 425 30.83 16.28 6.42
N ASP A 426 31.00 15.20 5.64
CA ASP A 426 30.45 15.07 4.28
C ASP A 426 28.98 14.60 4.30
N PHE A 427 28.47 14.18 5.48
CA PHE A 427 27.12 13.65 5.68
C PHE A 427 26.39 14.30 6.84
N VAL A 428 27.12 14.72 7.89
CA VAL A 428 26.64 15.72 8.82
C VAL A 428 26.87 17.07 8.19
N PHE A 429 25.90 17.45 7.37
CA PHE A 429 25.67 18.81 6.97
C PHE A 429 25.12 19.55 8.18
N TRP A 430 26.03 19.79 9.12
CA TRP A 430 25.87 20.75 10.18
C TRP A 430 25.30 22.00 9.58
N ARG A 431 24.21 22.41 10.18
CA ARG A 431 23.52 23.63 9.87
C ARG A 431 23.26 24.31 11.18
N TYR A 432 23.91 25.44 11.39
CA TYR A 432 23.48 26.31 12.46
C TYR A 432 22.25 27.05 11.94
N SER A 433 21.29 27.25 12.82
CA SER A 433 20.38 28.38 12.70
C SER A 433 20.53 29.26 13.94
N VAL A 434 20.51 30.56 13.67
CA VAL A 434 20.57 31.59 14.69
C VAL A 434 19.12 31.99 14.91
N GLY A 435 18.51 31.51 16.00
CA GLY A 435 17.05 31.37 16.04
C GLY A 435 16.58 30.20 15.15
N THR A 436 15.39 30.30 14.57
CA THR A 436 14.76 29.25 13.76
C THR A 436 14.73 29.61 12.27
N GLU A 437 15.80 30.27 11.79
CA GLU A 437 15.97 30.82 10.44
C GLU A 437 16.66 29.85 9.45
N SER A 438 17.06 30.41 8.30
CA SER A 438 17.98 29.86 7.28
C SER A 438 19.05 28.93 7.83
N TRP A 439 18.83 27.64 7.60
CA TRP A 439 19.78 26.56 7.86
C TRP A 439 20.95 26.60 6.88
N ASN A 440 22.00 27.33 7.22
CA ASN A 440 23.23 27.47 6.45
C ASN A 440 24.16 26.29 6.75
N SER A 441 24.87 25.74 5.76
CA SER A 441 25.95 24.77 6.02
C SER A 441 27.01 25.41 6.92
N TRP A 442 27.47 24.66 7.90
CA TRP A 442 28.43 25.13 8.91
C TRP A 442 29.80 25.42 8.28
N ASP A 443 30.35 26.57 8.63
CA ASP A 443 31.69 27.03 8.28
C ASP A 443 32.18 27.83 9.49
N ASP A 444 33.29 27.46 10.12
CA ASP A 444 33.81 28.16 11.31
C ASP A 444 34.13 29.64 11.05
N SER A 445 34.36 30.00 9.78
CA SER A 445 34.58 31.37 9.30
C SER A 445 33.28 32.11 8.94
N ALA A 446 32.13 31.43 8.97
CA ALA A 446 30.83 32.07 8.81
C ALA A 446 30.62 33.14 9.88
N LEU A 447 30.28 34.34 9.42
CA LEU A 447 29.97 35.48 10.28
C LEU A 447 28.56 35.30 10.85
N LEU A 448 28.48 34.83 12.09
CA LEU A 448 27.20 34.60 12.76
C LEU A 448 26.49 35.92 13.04
N SER A 449 25.19 35.96 12.72
CA SER A 449 24.41 37.19 12.84
C SER A 449 23.62 37.24 14.15
N PHE A 450 24.29 37.58 15.27
CA PHE A 450 23.60 37.65 16.55
C PHE A 450 22.67 38.83 16.68
N THR A 451 21.38 38.51 16.70
CA THR A 451 20.27 39.44 16.77
C THR A 451 19.23 39.08 17.82
N GLU A 452 18.70 37.85 17.89
CA GLU A 452 17.52 37.46 18.72
C GLU A 452 17.75 37.42 20.27
N PRO A 453 16.74 37.18 21.13
CA PRO A 453 16.81 37.56 22.55
C PRO A 453 17.85 36.85 23.45
N GLU A 454 17.40 35.91 24.28
CA GLU A 454 18.05 34.62 24.33
C GLU A 454 18.10 34.04 22.90
N THR A 455 19.09 34.46 22.09
CA THR A 455 19.37 33.79 20.81
C THR A 455 19.85 32.38 21.14
N ALA A 456 18.89 31.46 21.24
CA ALA A 456 19.17 30.06 21.14
C ALA A 456 19.80 29.81 19.76
N VAL A 457 21.08 29.46 19.76
CA VAL A 457 21.74 28.95 18.55
C VAL A 457 21.41 27.49 18.49
N TYR A 458 20.40 27.19 17.67
CA TYR A 458 20.01 25.82 17.39
C TYR A 458 21.04 25.28 16.42
N VAL A 459 21.97 24.51 16.96
CA VAL A 459 22.87 23.76 16.12
C VAL A 459 22.16 22.47 15.77
N GLU A 460 21.76 22.36 14.51
CA GLU A 460 21.27 21.11 13.98
C GLU A 460 22.35 20.51 13.08
N ALA A 461 22.98 19.45 13.55
CA ALA A 461 23.49 18.48 12.59
C ALA A 461 22.30 17.98 11.76
N TRP A 462 22.40 18.05 10.44
CA TRP A 462 21.50 17.31 9.55
C TRP A 462 22.34 16.41 8.69
N THR A 463 22.05 15.14 8.82
CA THR A 463 22.10 14.25 7.67
C THR A 463 20.89 14.55 6.80
N HIS A 464 20.85 14.02 5.58
CA HIS A 464 19.59 13.99 4.86
C HIS A 464 18.52 13.22 5.68
N CYS A 465 18.93 12.34 6.60
CA CYS A 465 18.05 11.73 7.60
C CYS A 465 17.47 12.70 8.62
N GLY A 466 16.85 13.81 8.27
CA GLY A 466 16.23 14.65 9.29
C GLY A 466 17.20 15.28 10.30
N GLN A 467 16.64 15.62 11.46
CA GLN A 467 17.29 16.37 12.54
C GLN A 467 18.14 15.46 13.46
N VAL A 468 19.46 15.72 13.55
CA VAL A 468 20.40 14.93 14.39
C VAL A 468 20.46 15.48 15.78
N LEU A 469 20.94 16.70 15.82
CA LEU A 469 21.04 17.51 17.00
C LEU A 469 19.90 18.50 16.91
N MET A 470 19.23 18.73 18.02
CA MET A 470 18.59 20.01 18.25
C MET A 470 19.04 20.45 19.64
N ASP A 471 20.32 20.82 19.71
CA ASP A 471 20.95 21.34 20.92
C ASP A 471 21.06 22.84 20.78
N SER A 472 20.73 23.54 21.85
CA SER A 472 20.66 24.99 21.87
C SER A 472 21.62 25.56 22.89
N PHE A 473 22.27 26.63 22.49
CA PHE A 473 23.14 27.43 23.36
C PHE A 473 22.49 28.77 23.55
N THR A 474 22.25 29.13 24.80
CA THR A 474 21.58 30.38 25.15
C THR A 474 22.55 31.51 24.92
N VAL A 475 22.66 32.04 23.70
CA VAL A 475 23.34 33.31 23.50
C VAL A 475 22.40 34.39 24.04
N VAL A 476 22.43 34.58 25.36
CA VAL A 476 21.76 35.66 26.08
C VAL A 476 22.44 36.96 25.69
N LEU A 477 22.14 37.41 24.49
CA LEU A 477 22.45 38.76 24.10
C LEU A 477 21.81 39.67 25.15
N HIS A 478 22.56 40.66 25.61
CA HIS A 478 22.06 41.70 26.48
C HIS A 478 21.94 42.93 25.64
N PRO A 479 20.71 43.29 25.28
CA PRO A 479 20.47 44.29 24.29
C PRO A 479 20.27 45.63 24.98
N HIS A 480 19.87 46.56 24.14
CA HIS A 480 18.94 47.61 24.48
C HIS A 480 17.46 46.98 24.43
N SER A 481 16.39 47.42 25.09
CA SER A 481 15.25 46.50 25.45
C SER A 481 14.20 46.07 24.38
N SER A 482 14.30 44.84 23.82
CA SER A 482 13.35 44.06 22.95
C SER A 482 12.39 44.75 21.92
N ARG A 483 12.26 44.19 20.69
CA ARG A 483 11.24 44.39 19.61
C ARG A 483 11.52 43.38 18.47
N ASP A 484 10.78 42.29 18.36
CA ASP A 484 11.31 41.01 17.82
C ASP A 484 10.36 40.39 16.73
N ILE A 485 10.76 39.40 15.87
CA ILE A 485 9.96 39.10 14.63
C ILE A 485 9.84 37.67 14.04
N CYS A 486 10.90 36.98 13.58
CA CYS A 486 10.76 35.83 12.63
C CYS A 486 10.57 34.46 13.30
N SER A 487 10.90 34.37 14.59
CA SER A 487 11.03 33.14 15.39
C SER A 487 9.77 32.29 15.60
N GLY A 488 8.61 32.70 15.06
CA GLY A 488 7.39 31.88 15.03
C GLY A 488 7.28 30.93 13.83
N PHE A 489 8.28 30.87 12.94
CA PHE A 489 8.08 30.46 11.54
C PHE A 489 7.39 29.12 11.29
N ASN A 490 7.54 28.14 12.19
CA ASN A 490 7.04 26.77 11.98
C ASN A 490 5.82 26.45 12.83
N ASP A 491 5.50 27.31 13.78
CA ASP A 491 4.10 27.52 14.18
C ASP A 491 3.33 28.23 13.05
N LEU A 492 4.03 28.72 12.01
CA LEU A 492 3.46 29.04 10.71
C LEU A 492 3.55 27.89 9.68
N TRP A 493 3.99 26.68 10.05
CA TRP A 493 3.92 25.46 9.23
C TRP A 493 3.78 24.20 10.11
N SER A 494 2.58 23.95 10.63
CA SER A 494 2.34 22.91 11.65
C SER A 494 1.66 21.63 11.13
N GLU A 495 2.15 20.43 11.49
CA GLU A 495 1.45 19.18 11.16
C GLU A 495 0.08 19.11 11.83
N LEU A 496 -0.99 18.96 11.03
CA LEU A 496 -2.37 18.89 11.49
C LEU A 496 -2.90 17.45 11.71
N THR A 497 -2.05 16.42 11.56
CA THR A 497 -2.41 15.01 11.80
C THR A 497 -2.82 14.77 13.25
N ALA A 498 -3.98 14.16 13.48
CA ALA A 498 -4.55 14.01 14.84
C ALA A 498 -3.75 13.10 15.80
N PHE A 499 -2.99 12.14 15.26
CA PHE A 499 -2.07 11.30 16.01
C PHE A 499 -0.70 11.30 15.30
N PRO A 500 0.08 12.39 15.43
CA PRO A 500 1.44 12.43 14.93
C PRO A 500 2.24 11.52 15.85
N ARG A 501 2.82 10.48 15.28
CA ARG A 501 3.70 9.56 16.01
C ARG A 501 5.10 9.89 15.50
N THR A 502 6.14 9.50 16.22
CA THR A 502 7.49 9.60 15.69
C THR A 502 8.21 8.32 16.00
N VAL A 503 9.18 8.07 15.16
CA VAL A 503 10.12 6.98 15.30
C VAL A 503 11.36 7.37 14.52
N GLU A 504 12.50 6.69 14.72
CA GLU A 504 13.79 6.94 14.05
C GLU A 504 13.99 8.47 13.81
N SER A 505 13.72 9.30 14.85
CA SER A 505 13.65 10.78 14.97
C SER A 505 12.63 11.62 14.14
N HIS A 506 11.58 11.03 13.59
CA HIS A 506 11.15 11.49 12.27
C HIS A 506 9.65 11.52 11.88
N ILE A 507 8.64 11.83 12.73
CA ILE A 507 7.24 12.20 12.33
C ILE A 507 6.54 11.46 11.13
N CYS A 508 5.42 10.78 11.33
CA CYS A 508 4.86 9.85 10.33
C CYS A 508 4.02 10.51 9.21
N ALA A 509 3.74 9.77 8.12
CA ALA A 509 2.65 10.08 7.20
C ALA A 509 1.31 10.12 7.95
N TYR A 510 0.33 10.86 7.44
CA TYR A 510 -1.02 10.82 8.01
C TYR A 510 -1.51 9.36 7.93
N PRO A 511 -2.04 8.76 9.02
CA PRO A 511 -2.44 7.36 9.02
C PRO A 511 -3.30 6.97 7.82
N ASP A 512 -2.88 5.87 7.18
CA ASP A 512 -3.46 5.27 5.98
C ASP A 512 -3.31 6.14 4.68
N SER A 513 -2.45 7.16 4.68
CA SER A 513 -2.13 8.04 3.52
C SER A 513 -0.64 8.03 3.15
N ASP A 514 -0.35 8.50 1.94
CA ASP A 514 0.99 8.78 1.39
C ASP A 514 1.47 10.23 1.63
N PHE A 515 0.82 10.98 2.53
CA PHE A 515 1.01 12.43 2.63
C PHE A 515 0.84 13.00 4.06
N VAL A 516 1.28 14.25 4.30
CA VAL A 516 1.13 15.03 5.55
C VAL A 516 0.59 16.46 5.31
N LEU A 517 0.00 17.10 6.33
CA LEU A 517 -0.88 18.27 6.25
C LEU A 517 -0.41 19.44 7.14
N MET A 518 -0.41 20.71 6.66
CA MET A 518 0.35 21.86 7.21
C MET A 518 -0.38 23.26 7.21
N GLN A 519 0.02 24.28 8.04
CA GLN A 519 -0.66 25.63 8.14
C GLN A 519 0.12 26.84 8.77
N PHE A 520 -0.25 28.12 8.45
CA PHE A 520 0.44 29.43 8.70
C PHE A 520 -0.36 30.60 9.40
N SER A 521 0.29 31.48 10.19
CA SER A 521 -0.31 32.56 11.05
C SER A 521 0.38 33.97 10.96
N TYR A 522 0.22 34.92 11.93
CA TYR A 522 1.12 36.07 12.35
C TYR A 522 0.48 37.47 12.70
N ASP A 523 1.01 38.22 13.71
CA ASP A 523 0.69 39.64 14.08
C ASP A 523 1.94 40.47 14.50
N ASN A 524 1.92 41.82 14.52
CA ASN A 524 3.12 42.66 14.84
C ASN A 524 2.99 43.86 15.83
N GLU A 525 1.88 44.60 16.03
CA GLU A 525 2.01 45.88 16.79
C GLU A 525 2.42 45.72 18.28
N LEU A 526 1.90 44.71 18.96
CA LEU A 526 2.22 44.37 20.37
C LEU A 526 3.55 43.61 20.54
N HIS A 527 4.39 43.60 19.51
CA HIS A 527 5.59 42.78 19.38
C HIS A 527 6.85 43.68 19.37
N SER A 528 6.67 44.93 19.81
CA SER A 528 7.73 45.91 20.05
C SER A 528 8.16 45.96 21.53
N GLY A 529 7.67 46.90 22.35
CA GLY A 529 7.78 46.85 23.82
C GLY A 529 9.12 47.28 24.45
N LEU A 530 9.21 48.55 24.90
CA LEU A 530 10.46 49.15 25.40
C LEU A 530 10.41 49.54 26.89
N THR A 531 11.12 48.81 27.75
CA THR A 531 11.32 49.12 29.17
C THR A 531 12.73 48.70 29.59
N HIS A 532 13.38 49.39 30.55
CA HIS A 532 14.70 48.93 31.03
C HIS A 532 14.51 47.76 32.01
N ASP A 533 14.10 46.64 31.43
CA ASP A 533 13.76 45.39 32.07
C ASP A 533 15.01 44.68 32.58
N GLU A 534 14.80 43.71 33.48
CA GLU A 534 15.84 42.95 34.16
C GLU A 534 16.62 42.07 33.15
N GLY A 535 17.56 42.72 32.42
CA GLY A 535 18.33 42.15 31.32
C GLY A 535 18.72 43.07 30.12
N THR A 536 18.50 44.42 30.11
CA THR A 536 18.36 45.24 28.83
C THR A 536 18.88 46.74 28.78
N VAL A 537 18.49 47.63 27.78
CA VAL A 537 18.64 49.15 27.53
C VAL A 537 17.65 49.84 26.43
N GLN A 538 17.97 50.57 25.27
CA GLN A 538 17.03 51.02 24.10
C GLN A 538 17.52 51.64 22.63
N GLY A 539 17.25 51.06 21.38
CA GLY A 539 17.03 51.61 19.92
C GLY A 539 16.19 50.77 18.77
N LYS A 540 15.31 51.24 17.80
CA LYS A 540 13.95 50.63 17.34
C LYS A 540 13.37 50.13 15.88
N TYR A 541 12.85 48.87 15.65
CA TYR A 541 11.92 48.16 14.60
C TYR A 541 11.71 48.37 13.01
N THR A 542 11.37 47.31 12.16
CA THR A 542 10.96 47.29 10.66
C THR A 542 10.07 46.07 10.03
N ASP A 543 10.34 45.37 8.86
CA ASP A 543 9.38 44.80 7.77
C ASP A 543 9.55 43.29 7.20
N VAL A 544 8.88 42.71 6.09
CA VAL A 544 8.65 41.19 5.69
C VAL A 544 8.57 40.60 4.16
N ASN A 545 8.74 39.26 3.79
CA ASN A 545 8.41 38.45 2.47
C ASN A 545 8.42 36.80 2.42
N CYS A 546 8.33 35.97 1.28
CA CYS A 546 8.15 34.40 1.17
C CYS A 546 8.47 33.49 -0.16
N TYR A 547 8.63 32.08 -0.11
CA TYR A 547 9.08 31.00 -1.15
C TYR A 547 8.91 29.38 -0.84
N VAL A 548 9.28 28.33 -1.70
CA VAL A 548 9.14 26.75 -1.59
C VAL A 548 10.11 25.74 -2.44
N THR A 549 10.28 24.36 -2.34
CA THR A 549 11.13 23.31 -3.16
C THR A 549 11.17 21.71 -2.77
N LEU A 550 10.90 20.52 -3.50
CA LEU A 550 11.12 18.99 -3.15
C LEU A 550 11.72 17.93 -4.18
N ALA A 551 12.22 16.71 -3.74
CA ALA A 551 12.48 15.42 -4.52
C ALA A 551 12.83 14.06 -3.77
N GLU A 552 13.64 13.17 -4.42
CA GLU A 552 14.07 11.76 -4.11
C GLU A 552 15.46 11.61 -3.46
N SER A 553 15.91 10.36 -3.27
CA SER A 553 16.97 9.84 -2.38
C SER A 553 18.10 10.75 -1.89
N GLY A 554 17.79 11.82 -1.14
CA GLY A 554 18.71 12.88 -0.72
C GLY A 554 19.07 13.80 -1.89
N ALA A 555 18.69 13.38 -3.11
CA ALA A 555 18.71 14.07 -4.39
C ALA A 555 17.67 15.19 -4.43
N VAL A 556 17.06 15.42 -3.29
CA VAL A 556 16.19 16.51 -2.96
C VAL A 556 16.92 17.85 -3.14
N ASP A 557 18.18 18.02 -2.77
CA ASP A 557 18.87 19.32 -2.93
C ASP A 557 19.41 19.58 -4.34
N THR A 558 19.29 18.58 -5.20
CA THR A 558 19.31 18.71 -6.65
C THR A 558 17.95 19.15 -7.24
N ALA A 559 16.94 19.46 -6.42
CA ALA A 559 15.59 19.84 -6.83
C ALA A 559 15.23 21.34 -6.66
N THR A 560 14.08 21.77 -7.22
CA THR A 560 13.82 23.19 -7.60
C THR A 560 12.46 23.78 -7.14
N GLU A 561 12.42 25.12 -6.96
CA GLU A 561 11.62 25.90 -6.00
C GLU A 561 10.27 26.54 -6.48
N GLY A 562 9.22 26.53 -5.63
CA GLY A 562 7.88 27.18 -5.77
C GLY A 562 7.68 28.45 -4.89
N GLN A 563 6.48 29.06 -4.75
CA GLN A 563 6.32 30.32 -3.94
C GLN A 563 4.98 30.62 -3.19
N VAL A 564 5.08 31.47 -2.12
CA VAL A 564 4.03 32.22 -1.35
C VAL A 564 4.47 33.73 -1.11
N PRO A 565 3.62 34.76 -0.83
CA PRO A 565 4.05 36.19 -0.65
C PRO A 565 3.47 37.02 0.55
N LEU A 566 4.14 38.12 1.02
CA LEU A 566 3.71 39.00 2.18
C LEU A 566 3.94 40.55 1.99
N SER A 567 3.58 41.43 2.96
CA SER A 567 3.69 42.94 2.92
C SER A 567 3.54 43.68 4.29
N TRP A 568 3.84 45.01 4.42
CA TRP A 568 4.02 45.74 5.72
C TRP A 568 3.75 47.29 5.79
N THR A 569 3.65 47.96 6.98
CA THR A 569 3.80 49.46 7.23
C THR A 569 3.79 49.93 8.74
N PRO A 570 4.80 50.69 9.27
CA PRO A 570 4.86 51.24 10.68
C PRO A 570 4.87 52.80 10.87
N GLY A 571 4.91 53.35 12.12
CA GLY A 571 4.83 54.82 12.45
C GLY A 571 5.60 55.42 13.68
N ALA A 572 5.33 56.70 14.09
CA ALA A 572 6.15 57.58 14.97
C ALA A 572 6.55 57.08 16.38
N ASN A 573 5.86 56.02 16.87
CA ASN A 573 6.29 55.12 17.93
C ASN A 573 6.20 53.52 17.58
N GLY A 574 5.39 52.91 16.61
CA GLY A 574 5.20 51.39 16.23
C GLY A 574 4.23 50.87 15.03
N HIS A 575 3.97 49.51 14.74
CA HIS A 575 2.82 48.74 13.99
C HIS A 575 3.03 47.58 12.85
N THR A 576 2.19 46.46 12.67
CA THR A 576 1.71 45.57 11.43
C THR A 576 1.05 44.09 11.67
N GLN A 577 0.80 43.11 10.69
CA GLN A 577 0.10 41.71 10.74
C GLN A 577 0.06 40.74 9.42
N VAL A 578 -0.12 39.34 9.39
CA VAL A 578 -0.34 38.35 8.19
C VAL A 578 -0.88 36.83 8.41
N THR A 579 -1.11 35.89 7.38
CA THR A 579 -1.70 34.44 7.46
C THR A 579 -1.63 33.44 6.18
N LYS A 580 -1.73 32.05 6.22
CA LYS A 580 -1.82 30.98 5.07
C LYS A 580 -2.12 29.44 5.48
N ASP A 581 -2.28 28.43 4.54
CA ASP A 581 -2.57 26.93 4.70
C ASP A 581 -1.95 25.97 3.57
N LEU A 582 -1.72 24.61 3.70
CA LEU A 582 -1.24 23.58 2.64
C LEU A 582 -0.94 22.04 3.02
N ALA A 583 -0.47 21.12 2.11
CA ALA A 583 -0.11 19.65 2.34
C ALA A 583 0.92 18.95 1.34
N LEU A 584 1.40 17.67 1.58
CA LEU A 584 2.76 17.09 1.25
C LEU A 584 2.94 15.53 1.00
N GLU A 585 3.62 14.96 -0.03
CA GLU A 585 3.68 13.46 -0.38
C GLU A 585 5.05 12.67 -0.20
N LEU A 586 5.08 11.29 -0.16
CA LEU A 586 6.25 10.28 -0.30
C LEU A 586 6.64 9.98 -1.79
N VAL A 587 7.68 9.32 -2.45
CA VAL A 587 7.92 9.33 -4.00
C VAL A 587 7.50 8.20 -4.94
N HIS A 588 7.07 8.67 -6.13
CA HIS A 588 7.02 7.97 -7.42
C HIS A 588 8.07 8.30 -8.49
N ASP A 589 8.72 9.47 -8.52
CA ASP A 589 9.31 9.98 -9.77
C ASP A 589 10.79 10.38 -9.61
N PRO A 590 11.74 9.69 -10.28
CA PRO A 590 11.55 8.59 -11.25
C PRO A 590 11.46 7.20 -10.57
N GLU A 591 12.33 6.97 -9.60
CA GLU A 591 12.28 5.79 -8.76
C GLU A 591 11.84 6.20 -7.37
N THR A 592 11.07 5.27 -6.86
CA THR A 592 10.40 5.32 -5.60
C THR A 592 11.46 5.50 -4.51
N SER A 593 11.14 6.16 -3.41
CA SER A 593 12.03 6.26 -2.27
C SER A 593 11.18 6.10 -0.99
N GLU A 594 11.54 5.07 -0.22
CA GLU A 594 10.98 4.51 1.03
C GLU A 594 10.67 5.67 2.00
N ASN A 595 11.64 6.55 2.03
CA ASN A 595 11.84 7.72 2.84
C ASN A 595 11.30 8.95 2.06
N THR A 596 11.34 10.18 2.58
CA THR A 596 10.75 11.42 1.97
C THR A 596 11.54 12.67 2.38
N ASP A 597 11.45 13.80 1.64
CA ASP A 597 12.10 15.09 1.93
C ASP A 597 11.30 16.39 1.44
N VAL A 598 10.64 17.26 2.29
CA VAL A 598 9.66 18.43 2.01
C VAL A 598 9.66 19.90 2.90
N ARG A 599 10.22 21.29 2.91
CA ARG A 599 10.73 22.76 2.23
C ARG A 599 9.92 24.19 1.69
N VAL A 600 9.25 25.18 2.40
CA VAL A 600 9.01 26.72 2.26
C VAL A 600 9.99 27.74 2.97
N LYS A 601 10.21 28.97 2.47
CA LYS A 601 11.04 30.07 3.10
C LYS A 601 10.30 31.41 3.25
N CYS A 602 10.65 32.31 4.19
CA CYS A 602 10.13 33.70 4.28
C CYS A 602 11.12 34.73 4.88
N ASP A 603 10.89 36.05 4.74
CA ASP A 603 11.87 37.15 4.94
C ASP A 603 11.40 38.26 5.91
N PHE A 604 12.32 39.03 6.53
CA PHE A 604 12.10 40.24 7.36
C PHE A 604 13.22 41.32 7.23
N THR A 605 13.17 42.50 7.90
CA THR A 605 14.02 43.70 7.59
C THR A 605 14.35 44.63 8.79
N PHE A 606 15.55 45.27 8.87
CA PHE A 606 16.12 45.74 10.17
C PHE A 606 17.15 46.98 10.18
N THR A 607 16.96 48.13 10.91
CA THR A 607 17.95 49.28 11.04
C THR A 607 18.05 50.12 12.39
N TYR A 608 19.00 49.87 13.33
CA TYR A 608 18.98 50.39 14.75
C TYR A 608 19.33 51.87 15.03
N PHE A 609 20.58 52.11 15.50
CA PHE A 609 20.92 53.08 16.56
C PHE A 609 22.45 53.21 16.80
N ASP A 610 23.06 52.46 17.74
CA ASP A 610 24.42 52.71 18.28
C ASP A 610 25.42 51.53 18.18
N SER A 611 25.55 50.82 17.05
CA SER A 611 25.70 51.59 15.81
C SER A 611 25.46 50.88 14.45
N SER A 612 24.72 49.77 14.28
CA SER A 612 24.62 49.03 12.97
C SER A 612 23.22 48.55 12.44
N THR A 613 23.14 47.89 11.23
CA THR A 613 21.94 47.55 10.36
C THR A 613 22.00 46.20 9.54
N LYS A 614 20.85 45.51 9.22
CA LYS A 614 20.68 44.09 8.69
C LYS A 614 19.27 43.86 8.05
N VAL A 615 18.95 42.65 7.58
CA VAL A 615 17.67 42.11 7.03
C VAL A 615 17.64 40.59 7.38
N GLU A 616 16.51 39.87 7.42
CA GLU A 616 16.37 38.50 8.04
C GLU A 616 15.54 37.51 7.17
N THR A 617 15.64 36.17 7.32
CA THR A 617 14.93 35.13 6.49
C THR A 617 14.80 33.72 7.13
N CYS A 618 13.57 33.21 7.36
CA CYS A 618 13.19 31.92 7.98
C CYS A 618 12.85 30.72 7.08
N PRO A 619 13.80 29.76 7.02
CA PRO A 619 13.72 28.26 7.03
C PRO A 619 13.35 27.35 8.26
N HIS A 620 13.45 25.99 8.10
CA HIS A 620 12.96 24.84 8.94
C HIS A 620 13.13 23.43 8.32
N SER A 621 13.40 22.34 9.07
CA SER A 621 13.02 20.98 8.61
C SER A 621 12.46 19.97 9.64
N PHE A 622 11.59 19.06 9.18
CA PHE A 622 11.22 17.76 9.79
C PHE A 622 11.29 16.62 8.76
N THR A 623 10.35 15.66 8.82
CA THR A 623 10.41 14.22 8.44
C THR A 623 8.99 13.57 8.16
N ILE A 624 8.65 12.82 7.08
CA ILE A 624 7.28 12.16 6.82
C ILE A 624 7.29 10.88 5.96
N THR A 625 6.55 9.82 6.28
CA THR A 625 6.65 8.50 5.59
C THR A 625 5.69 7.50 6.21
N ALA A 626 5.39 6.38 5.57
CA ALA A 626 4.81 5.25 6.27
C ALA A 626 5.73 4.79 7.45
N CYS A 627 5.18 4.45 8.62
CA CYS A 627 5.88 3.91 9.89
C CYS A 627 4.92 2.65 9.76
N ASP A 628 5.15 1.84 8.74
CA ASP A 628 4.25 0.76 8.41
C ASP A 628 5.16 -0.44 8.42
N ARG A 629 5.77 -0.74 9.59
CA ARG A 629 6.19 -2.11 9.92
C ARG A 629 5.10 -2.83 10.62
N PRO A 630 4.90 -4.10 10.39
CA PRO A 630 3.51 -4.38 10.17
C PRO A 630 2.89 -5.05 11.42
N VAL A 631 1.58 -5.25 11.49
CA VAL A 631 0.85 -5.98 12.57
C VAL A 631 -0.16 -6.97 11.95
N VAL A 632 0.22 -8.22 11.59
CA VAL A 632 -0.67 -9.18 10.87
C VAL A 632 -1.89 -9.36 11.74
N GLU A 633 -2.96 -8.69 11.34
CA GLU A 633 -4.28 -8.87 11.90
C GLU A 633 -4.79 -10.18 11.35
N THR A 634 -4.43 -11.23 12.09
CA THR A 634 -4.89 -12.59 11.90
C THR A 634 -6.42 -12.62 11.86
N TYR A 635 -6.98 -12.70 10.66
CA TYR A 635 -8.35 -13.16 10.42
C TYR A 635 -9.43 -12.29 11.11
N GLY A 636 -9.61 -11.03 10.69
CA GLY A 636 -10.65 -10.17 11.27
C GLY A 636 -11.09 -8.94 10.47
N GLU A 637 -10.15 -8.19 9.89
CA GLU A 637 -10.44 -6.84 9.35
C GLU A 637 -10.66 -6.81 7.83
N GLU A 638 -11.48 -5.85 7.35
CA GLU A 638 -11.77 -5.64 5.92
C GLU A 638 -11.04 -4.41 5.36
N ALA A 639 -10.33 -4.59 4.26
CA ALA A 639 -9.72 -3.49 3.51
C ALA A 639 -10.75 -2.46 2.97
N VAL A 640 -10.29 -1.24 2.72
CA VAL A 640 -11.16 -0.12 2.30
C VAL A 640 -11.56 -0.23 0.82
N CYS A 641 -10.59 -0.31 -0.09
CA CYS A 641 -10.76 -0.70 -1.49
C CYS A 641 -10.02 -2.04 -1.72
N LYS A 642 -10.21 -2.69 -2.86
CA LYS A 642 -9.49 -3.95 -3.17
C LYS A 642 -8.18 -3.69 -3.89
N ALA A 643 -7.23 -4.61 -3.75
CA ALA A 643 -6.02 -4.63 -4.57
C ALA A 643 -6.40 -4.57 -6.07
N GLY A 644 -5.76 -3.66 -6.81
CA GLY A 644 -6.03 -3.39 -8.22
C GLY A 644 -7.11 -2.33 -8.51
N GLU A 645 -7.85 -1.83 -7.52
CA GLU A 645 -8.79 -0.70 -7.69
C GLU A 645 -8.09 0.64 -7.39
N CYS A 646 -8.31 1.68 -8.21
CA CYS A 646 -7.74 3.04 -8.07
C CYS A 646 -6.19 3.11 -7.93
N LEU A 647 -5.45 2.61 -8.94
CA LEU A 647 -3.98 2.68 -8.97
C LEU A 647 -3.44 4.02 -9.53
N SER A 648 -2.34 4.50 -8.96
CA SER A 648 -1.56 5.63 -9.48
C SER A 648 -0.68 5.20 -10.68
N PRO A 649 -0.39 6.06 -11.68
CA PRO A 649 -0.73 7.48 -11.82
C PRO A 649 -1.88 7.71 -12.83
N SER A 650 -3.11 7.39 -12.43
CA SER A 650 -4.33 7.69 -13.21
C SER A 650 -4.58 9.20 -13.40
N GLY A 651 -4.02 10.04 -12.52
CA GLY A 651 -4.21 11.49 -12.48
C GLY A 651 -5.42 11.96 -11.66
N MET A 652 -6.15 11.05 -11.01
CA MET A 652 -7.22 11.36 -10.05
C MET A 652 -6.93 10.69 -8.69
N PRO A 653 -7.08 11.39 -7.55
CA PRO A 653 -6.66 10.85 -6.25
C PRO A 653 -7.41 9.59 -5.79
N GLY A 654 -6.65 8.65 -5.27
CA GLY A 654 -7.08 7.36 -4.72
C GLY A 654 -7.61 7.42 -3.27
N PRO A 655 -7.79 6.25 -2.63
CA PRO A 655 -8.30 6.15 -1.27
C PRO A 655 -7.33 6.81 -0.28
N PHE A 656 -7.84 7.70 0.57
CA PHE A 656 -7.07 8.50 1.53
C PHE A 656 -6.02 9.46 0.94
N GLU A 657 -5.92 9.64 -0.38
CA GLU A 657 -5.08 10.66 -1.02
C GLU A 657 -5.73 12.07 -0.98
N ALA A 658 -4.92 13.13 -1.19
CA ALA A 658 -5.35 14.53 -1.15
C ALA A 658 -6.05 14.99 -2.46
N CYS A 659 -7.23 15.58 -2.35
CA CYS A 659 -8.13 15.87 -3.49
C CYS A 659 -8.51 17.34 -3.71
N GLN A 660 -8.37 18.20 -2.69
CA GLN A 660 -8.53 19.65 -2.84
C GLN A 660 -7.70 20.40 -1.77
N GLY A 661 -7.30 21.63 -2.09
CA GLY A 661 -6.45 22.47 -1.24
C GLY A 661 -5.15 22.84 -1.94
N SER A 662 -4.28 23.59 -1.27
CA SER A 662 -2.90 23.80 -1.73
C SER A 662 -2.04 22.61 -1.32
N VAL A 663 -1.56 21.83 -2.29
CA VAL A 663 -0.81 20.56 -2.10
C VAL A 663 0.45 20.61 -2.95
N PHE A 664 1.54 20.00 -2.50
CA PHE A 664 2.88 20.17 -3.06
C PHE A 664 3.55 18.82 -3.38
N THR A 665 4.21 18.72 -4.55
CA THR A 665 4.58 17.43 -5.20
C THR A 665 5.74 17.59 -6.19
N THR A 666 6.47 16.51 -6.52
CA THR A 666 7.63 16.56 -7.45
C THR A 666 7.39 15.87 -8.75
N VAL A 667 7.95 16.50 -9.77
CA VAL A 667 8.10 15.93 -11.10
C VAL A 667 9.51 16.22 -11.58
N ASN A 668 10.31 15.18 -11.84
CA ASN A 668 11.68 15.27 -12.36
C ASN A 668 12.62 16.13 -11.47
N SER A 669 12.56 15.94 -10.14
CA SER A 669 13.25 16.80 -9.17
C SER A 669 12.89 18.30 -9.30
N VAL A 670 11.61 18.61 -9.55
CA VAL A 670 11.11 19.98 -9.54
C VAL A 670 9.77 20.02 -8.83
N THR A 671 9.70 20.92 -7.85
CA THR A 671 8.50 21.15 -7.06
C THR A 671 7.49 22.04 -7.77
N GLN A 672 6.22 21.83 -7.44
CA GLN A 672 5.14 22.77 -7.74
C GLN A 672 3.91 22.52 -6.86
N GLU A 673 3.10 23.57 -6.72
CA GLU A 673 1.75 23.46 -6.17
C GLU A 673 0.87 22.66 -7.16
N LYS A 674 0.40 21.49 -6.72
CA LYS A 674 -0.40 20.52 -7.47
C LYS A 674 -1.76 21.13 -7.80
N THR A 675 -2.12 21.17 -9.09
CA THR A 675 -3.39 21.76 -9.54
C THR A 675 -4.54 20.76 -9.36
N LEU A 676 -5.34 20.93 -8.30
CA LEU A 676 -6.40 20.00 -7.90
C LEU A 676 -7.83 20.51 -8.18
N GLY A 677 -8.76 19.59 -8.43
CA GLY A 677 -10.16 19.87 -8.78
C GLY A 677 -11.19 19.71 -7.65
N GLY A 678 -10.97 18.82 -6.69
CA GLY A 678 -11.99 18.41 -5.70
C GLY A 678 -12.85 17.21 -6.11
N GLU A 679 -12.32 16.33 -6.95
CA GLU A 679 -12.95 15.07 -7.37
C GLU A 679 -12.02 13.91 -6.96
N CYS A 680 -12.59 12.74 -6.62
CA CYS A 680 -11.88 11.53 -6.19
C CYS A 680 -12.10 10.40 -7.21
N CYS A 681 -11.24 9.37 -7.21
CA CYS A 681 -11.40 8.16 -8.01
C CYS A 681 -12.80 7.53 -7.82
N ASP A 682 -13.55 7.34 -8.92
CA ASP A 682 -14.89 6.74 -8.92
C ASP A 682 -14.89 5.21 -9.21
N GLU A 683 -13.71 4.61 -9.36
CA GLU A 683 -13.52 3.18 -9.66
C GLU A 683 -13.42 2.27 -8.42
N CYS A 684 -13.26 2.80 -7.19
CA CYS A 684 -13.19 1.97 -5.97
C CYS A 684 -14.56 1.37 -5.60
N SER A 685 -14.54 0.11 -5.13
CA SER A 685 -15.74 -0.64 -4.71
C SER A 685 -16.49 -0.07 -3.48
N LYS A 686 -15.93 0.89 -2.75
CA LYS A 686 -16.62 1.76 -1.78
C LYS A 686 -16.60 3.20 -2.30
N THR A 687 -17.76 3.87 -2.36
CA THR A 687 -17.85 5.26 -2.84
C THR A 687 -17.05 6.20 -1.95
N LEU A 688 -16.00 6.78 -2.50
CA LEU A 688 -15.19 7.83 -1.87
C LEU A 688 -15.84 9.20 -2.04
N VAL A 689 -15.62 10.09 -1.08
CA VAL A 689 -15.99 11.51 -1.17
C VAL A 689 -14.77 12.34 -0.79
N CYS A 690 -14.51 13.42 -1.52
CA CYS A 690 -13.54 14.44 -1.12
C CYS A 690 -14.14 15.20 0.06
N GLU A 691 -13.74 14.86 1.30
CA GLU A 691 -14.20 15.53 2.51
C GLU A 691 -13.04 16.30 3.15
N PRO A 692 -13.32 17.48 3.75
CA PRO A 692 -12.28 18.24 4.44
C PRO A 692 -11.72 17.44 5.61
N LEU A 693 -10.40 17.44 5.74
CA LEU A 693 -9.77 16.90 6.93
C LEU A 693 -10.26 17.73 8.14
N PRO A 694 -10.83 17.11 9.19
CA PRO A 694 -11.46 17.82 10.31
C PRO A 694 -10.57 18.87 11.00
N GLU A 695 -9.26 18.75 10.84
CA GLU A 695 -8.21 19.58 11.41
C GLU A 695 -7.83 20.77 10.51
N SER A 696 -8.28 20.83 9.25
CA SER A 696 -7.95 21.88 8.28
C SER A 696 -9.02 22.98 8.13
N SER A 697 -8.67 24.12 7.52
CA SER A 697 -9.54 25.31 7.49
C SER A 697 -10.69 25.22 6.48
N ALA A 698 -11.90 25.56 6.93
CA ALA A 698 -13.13 25.47 6.13
C ALA A 698 -13.25 26.48 4.97
N THR A 699 -12.19 27.22 4.63
CA THR A 699 -12.16 28.21 3.52
C THR A 699 -10.75 28.34 2.95
N GLY A 700 -10.25 27.26 2.33
CA GLY A 700 -8.92 27.21 1.70
C GLY A 700 -8.04 26.03 2.12
N GLY A 701 -8.43 25.33 3.20
CA GLY A 701 -7.74 24.13 3.69
C GLY A 701 -7.92 22.89 2.81
N VAL A 702 -7.33 21.79 3.28
CA VAL A 702 -7.10 20.57 2.50
C VAL A 702 -8.16 19.50 2.78
N GLN A 703 -8.44 18.70 1.76
CA GLN A 703 -9.45 17.64 1.73
C GLN A 703 -8.83 16.33 1.23
N ARG A 704 -9.23 15.19 1.79
CA ARG A 704 -8.79 13.84 1.35
C ARG A 704 -9.97 12.94 1.01
N CYS A 705 -9.75 11.94 0.17
CA CYS A 705 -10.78 10.99 -0.25
C CYS A 705 -11.09 9.97 0.85
N VAL A 706 -12.29 9.99 1.44
CA VAL A 706 -12.67 9.10 2.56
C VAL A 706 -13.98 8.34 2.31
N PRO A 707 -14.21 7.20 2.99
CA PRO A 707 -15.53 6.59 3.16
C PRO A 707 -16.39 7.41 4.15
N ALA A 708 -17.59 7.83 3.74
CA ALA A 708 -18.44 8.75 4.51
C ALA A 708 -18.99 8.18 5.84
N SER A 709 -19.09 9.02 6.89
CA SER A 709 -19.47 8.61 8.26
C SER A 709 -20.46 9.59 8.98
N ALA A 710 -20.62 9.54 10.32
CA ALA A 710 -21.68 10.28 11.05
C ALA A 710 -21.32 10.75 12.50
N PRO A 711 -21.93 11.84 13.04
CA PRO A 711 -21.24 12.69 14.05
C PRO A 711 -21.55 12.48 15.56
N GLU A 712 -20.58 12.86 16.41
CA GLU A 712 -20.54 12.62 17.87
C GLU A 712 -21.62 13.26 18.75
N LEU A 713 -22.16 14.43 18.42
CA LEU A 713 -23.17 15.08 19.29
C LEU A 713 -24.46 14.25 19.42
N LEU A 714 -24.69 13.36 18.46
CA LEU A 714 -25.72 12.31 18.53
C LEU A 714 -25.36 11.24 19.57
N VAL A 715 -24.08 10.86 19.67
CA VAL A 715 -23.55 9.80 20.54
C VAL A 715 -23.63 10.19 22.02
N MET A 716 -23.22 11.40 22.41
CA MET A 716 -23.36 11.84 23.81
C MET A 716 -24.83 11.96 24.24
N ALA A 717 -25.70 12.45 23.34
CA ALA A 717 -27.14 12.50 23.58
C ALA A 717 -27.79 11.11 23.71
N LEU A 718 -27.18 10.07 23.13
CA LEU A 718 -27.58 8.67 23.27
C LEU A 718 -27.00 7.99 24.53
N ARG A 719 -25.87 8.47 25.10
CA ARG A 719 -25.22 7.88 26.30
C ARG A 719 -25.73 8.42 27.64
N GLY A 720 -26.03 9.73 27.75
CA GLY A 720 -26.89 10.28 28.83
C GLY A 720 -26.31 10.32 30.26
N GLU A 721 -25.09 10.81 30.42
CA GLU A 721 -24.40 10.94 31.73
C GLU A 721 -24.39 12.40 32.26
N GLY A 722 -24.40 12.58 33.59
CA GLY A 722 -24.34 13.87 34.29
C GLY A 722 -25.55 14.20 35.20
N ASP A 723 -25.30 14.65 36.44
CA ASP A 723 -26.32 15.12 37.39
C ASP A 723 -26.34 16.65 37.48
N TRP A 724 -27.36 17.26 36.90
CA TRP A 724 -27.51 18.72 36.78
C TRP A 724 -28.53 19.27 37.78
N SER A 725 -28.14 19.40 39.05
CA SER A 725 -29.04 19.89 40.11
C SER A 725 -28.55 21.08 40.96
N GLN A 726 -27.28 21.48 40.89
CA GLN A 726 -26.76 22.73 41.52
C GLN A 726 -25.68 23.44 40.68
N ALA A 727 -26.09 24.10 39.58
CA ALA A 727 -25.20 24.96 38.77
C ALA A 727 -25.97 26.15 38.13
N SER A 728 -26.67 26.94 38.94
CA SER A 728 -27.61 27.97 38.45
C SER A 728 -26.95 29.35 38.24
N THR A 729 -26.22 29.53 37.13
CA THR A 729 -25.78 30.86 36.62
C THR A 729 -25.93 30.96 35.09
N PRO A 730 -26.29 32.13 34.52
CA PRO A 730 -27.05 32.16 33.26
C PRO A 730 -26.23 32.11 31.95
N SER A 731 -24.92 31.84 31.98
CA SER A 731 -24.01 32.05 30.85
C SER A 731 -24.17 31.05 29.68
N VAL A 732 -24.71 29.86 29.94
CA VAL A 732 -24.65 28.72 28.98
C VAL A 732 -25.83 28.70 27.99
N VAL A 733 -26.93 29.40 28.28
CA VAL A 733 -28.21 29.23 27.54
C VAL A 733 -28.24 29.98 26.20
N VAL A 734 -27.38 30.98 25.98
CA VAL A 734 -27.37 31.79 24.75
C VAL A 734 -26.65 31.08 23.59
N ALA A 735 -25.65 30.24 23.88
CA ALA A 735 -24.88 29.51 22.86
C ALA A 735 -25.67 28.39 22.15
N PHE A 736 -26.74 27.88 22.76
CA PHE A 736 -27.52 26.74 22.26
C PHE A 736 -28.83 27.11 21.52
N LEU A 737 -28.98 28.36 21.08
CA LEU A 737 -30.15 28.82 20.32
C LEU A 737 -29.88 29.08 18.84
N GLY A 738 -28.87 28.40 18.27
CA GLY A 738 -28.61 28.34 16.83
C GLY A 738 -29.50 27.36 16.04
N VAL A 739 -29.95 26.25 16.65
CA VAL A 739 -30.82 25.24 16.00
C VAL A 739 -31.92 24.76 16.95
N SER A 740 -33.16 25.18 16.70
CA SER A 740 -34.32 24.98 17.59
C SER A 740 -35.01 23.62 17.46
N ALA A 741 -34.25 22.52 17.45
CA ALA A 741 -34.78 21.14 17.34
C ALA A 741 -34.42 20.24 18.54
N LEU A 742 -33.14 20.16 18.93
CA LEU A 742 -32.65 19.17 19.91
C LEU A 742 -33.02 19.47 21.36
N VAL A 743 -33.21 20.75 21.73
CA VAL A 743 -33.52 21.18 23.10
C VAL A 743 -34.81 20.54 23.65
N ALA A 744 -35.77 20.21 22.78
CA ALA A 744 -37.03 19.55 23.15
C ALA A 744 -36.84 18.13 23.72
N VAL A 745 -35.80 17.40 23.26
CA VAL A 745 -35.55 16.01 23.69
C VAL A 745 -34.92 15.97 25.07
N VAL A 746 -33.95 16.84 25.34
CA VAL A 746 -33.23 16.90 26.63
C VAL A 746 -34.20 17.23 27.78
N ALA A 747 -35.14 18.16 27.56
CA ALA A 747 -36.18 18.50 28.53
C ALA A 747 -37.10 17.32 28.90
N LEU A 748 -37.35 16.40 27.96
CA LEU A 748 -38.18 15.21 28.17
C LEU A 748 -37.49 14.14 29.02
N VAL A 749 -36.16 14.02 28.96
CA VAL A 749 -35.40 13.01 29.73
C VAL A 749 -35.28 13.37 31.21
N VAL A 750 -35.03 14.65 31.53
CA VAL A 750 -34.88 15.12 32.93
C VAL A 750 -36.16 14.91 33.74
N VAL A 751 -37.33 15.05 33.13
CA VAL A 751 -38.63 14.74 33.78
C VAL A 751 -38.80 13.25 34.05
N LYS A 752 -38.25 12.38 33.19
CA LYS A 752 -38.50 10.92 33.21
C LYS A 752 -37.72 10.15 34.28
N ARG A 753 -36.58 10.67 34.76
CA ARG A 753 -35.71 9.99 35.75
C ARG A 753 -36.07 10.25 37.23
N ARG A 754 -37.01 11.15 37.54
CA ARG A 754 -37.25 11.63 38.93
C ARG A 754 -38.17 10.74 39.80
N SER A 755 -38.74 9.67 39.27
CA SER A 755 -39.83 8.92 39.93
C SER A 755 -39.68 7.38 39.96
N ALA A 756 -38.51 6.83 39.60
CA ALA A 756 -38.28 5.38 39.57
C ALA A 756 -37.14 4.97 40.53
N ARG A 757 -37.48 4.72 41.79
CA ARG A 757 -36.64 3.93 42.72
C ARG A 757 -37.16 2.49 42.74
N ALA A 758 -36.25 1.53 42.69
CA ALA A 758 -36.57 0.10 42.68
C ALA A 758 -36.58 -0.52 44.09
N THR A 759 -37.43 -1.53 44.30
CA THR A 759 -37.26 -2.56 45.34
C THR A 759 -37.92 -3.89 44.92
N ILE A 760 -37.08 -4.90 44.68
CA ILE A 760 -37.11 -6.25 45.32
C ILE A 760 -38.24 -7.26 44.98
N GLU A 761 -37.79 -8.51 44.79
CA GLU A 761 -38.45 -9.85 44.91
C GLU A 761 -39.35 -10.47 43.80
N ASP A 762 -39.03 -11.76 43.59
CA ASP A 762 -39.81 -12.96 43.24
C ASP A 762 -40.82 -13.04 42.08
N ASP A 763 -40.37 -13.80 41.05
CA ASP A 763 -40.91 -15.11 40.60
C ASP A 763 -42.35 -15.28 40.05
N ALA A 764 -42.47 -16.25 39.13
CA ALA A 764 -43.66 -16.96 38.65
C ALA A 764 -44.74 -16.25 37.76
N TYR A 765 -44.93 -16.87 36.58
CA TYR A 765 -46.21 -17.19 35.92
C TYR A 765 -47.02 -16.17 35.07
N TYR A 766 -47.09 -16.52 33.78
CA TYR A 766 -48.20 -16.40 32.80
C TYR A 766 -48.48 -15.08 32.03
N PRO A 767 -48.82 -15.15 30.71
CA PRO A 767 -49.08 -14.00 29.84
C PRO A 767 -50.57 -13.75 29.53
N LEU A 768 -50.98 -12.49 29.34
CA LEU A 768 -52.27 -12.13 28.72
C LEU A 768 -52.23 -10.84 27.85
N LEU A 769 -52.51 -11.05 26.56
CA LEU A 769 -53.35 -10.29 25.61
C LEU A 769 -53.81 -8.84 25.93
N GLY A 770 -53.78 -7.98 24.90
CA GLY A 770 -54.41 -6.65 24.85
C GLY A 770 -53.72 -5.70 23.86
N GLU A 771 -53.75 -5.95 22.55
CA GLU A 771 -54.82 -5.60 21.59
C GLU A 771 -55.03 -4.08 21.34
N ARG A 772 -55.07 -3.70 20.05
CA ARG A 772 -55.72 -2.53 19.41
C ARG A 772 -55.04 -1.14 19.29
N TRP A 773 -54.54 -0.92 18.06
CA TRP A 773 -54.96 0.12 17.08
C TRP A 773 -54.71 1.63 17.36
N GLY A 774 -54.23 2.34 16.33
CA GLY A 774 -54.26 3.81 16.28
C GLY A 774 -53.54 4.44 15.09
N SER A 775 -54.17 4.39 13.89
CA SER A 775 -53.85 5.12 12.65
C SER A 775 -52.38 5.14 12.18
#